data_AF-A0A6A5H697-F1
#
_entry.id   AF-A0A6A5H697-F1
#
_cell.length_a   1.000
_cell.length_b   1.000
_cell.length_c   1.000
_cell.angle_alpha   90.00
_cell.angle_beta   90.00
_cell.angle_gamma   90.00
#
_symmetry.space_group_name_H-M   'P 1'
#
loop_
_entity.id
_entity.type
_entity.pdbx_description
1 polymer ?
#
loop_
_entity_poly.entity_id
_entity_poly.type
_entity_poly.pdbx_seq_one_letter_code
_entity_poly.pdbx_strand_id
1 'polypeptide(L)'
;MGNTILTGRSNAIAPIISAEDARTYISEEEYRRIRQAFQRFKNGCINYDEFCYHVLGGAQIPEEKRRLLFSFFSRGAESISFDNLLSSLVGLCRVEEVQSRFIEEYHEFASWGLSPPKLTIPLNDSYISFYEVMSYVTHLSVNEVIELEKVFATISDRAVCKLNEDKWKQALGGCFPDSYAERLFAVFDENRDGQIDFRELVCTLSALCRGPHPGRISQLARIWDVDCDKLLSDEELSNMYKDLEVPVEHQTVTKSANGKAALVDFGIWAQENEKYISEYYSMALQIGHICLGLRPESRKMELQIVNEFEARASILPLTEWNIVSSGWHSEFRTLLEADKSPMPIDNSGIKGTREDSWTSRVACISAESARLKPDLVPSDYIRVPVPLWRAWLRWHGCALTVDSQFTRKYLDGEFFEDNKPALELYPLEILLLGHDRKKSHDGSETTPRSLTPWACAQVSRSMTVDELLSLCKTELRLGDGDARLWQVVKENEEGNVLLDDGNQNLHQLYTSLGKTKKVNKMKLLLEVRERGTGVWPEELRASLTGKQITAASTLSSSNAQLSGRPGAVGLVNYGNFCYRNAGIQCLARVSPLTQYFLEDEHLEDIKKANTRRKDAIETTIEYAKLLREMWAAKKKNIAPNDFNDAIRMNSDMFECSEQHDCQEFVAFLLDQLHTSMYEANKTLHPPPPPDEDKKEVTRDLKDESDEEKAERSWTEYEKQNDSLVTELFTGQLRSRLICRTCQSSSSVFEPFTSLSLPIGFEDVDLYQVIVVHRDGRIPRRYGFRLSRDSKIGHLREVVAASSGISMSHITIQCMSSKGTLMSRSPNHKSSNLRDEYPLSSFPSGARLYALELPESTGENEWRVAMHRKLQYNHEPHILGSTAGFIVSRFGLPLIVGLDEHVTGKKLYEDVMYQMHRFMEHSVNSFSSRAHDPCEDDASGFPFTLCLVDQNYEWCGQCPALRFCRGCPIRPDEGKVFIPANCPIAVDWLPIALYLRYNHSQEQACEDDPSVAETWSRHFAPSSLEHCIEKFSCPETLDAAIQCDRCEKKTMRDKVMTIWKLPKYLIIHLKRFEFLREQGRMGKCKRTVNFPLKHFDPAPFVDKPDGNTYECIALANHYGQLSCGHFIAYAKSNEDKWLLLNDCSVREVSEEEVDKQGAYLLFYERKDVK
;
A
#
# COMPACT_ATOMS: atom_id res chain seq x y z
N MET A 1 43.60 -27.63 -54.68
CA MET A 1 44.49 -26.66 -55.33
C MET A 1 43.71 -25.96 -56.43
N GLY A 2 43.76 -24.63 -56.48
CA GLY A 2 43.27 -23.83 -57.61
C GLY A 2 42.06 -22.94 -57.31
N ASN A 3 42.34 -21.70 -56.85
CA ASN A 3 41.41 -20.57 -56.86
C ASN A 3 40.87 -20.32 -58.27
N THR A 4 39.60 -19.95 -58.40
CA THR A 4 39.17 -18.99 -59.42
C THR A 4 38.12 -18.06 -58.84
N ILE A 5 38.56 -16.83 -58.62
CA ILE A 5 37.73 -15.66 -58.35
C ILE A 5 36.87 -15.43 -59.59
N LEU A 6 35.55 -15.48 -59.45
CA LEU A 6 34.61 -14.85 -60.38
C LEU A 6 33.97 -13.66 -59.69
N THR A 7 34.57 -12.50 -59.93
CA THR A 7 33.94 -11.20 -59.77
C THR A 7 32.77 -11.06 -60.76
N GLY A 8 31.62 -10.59 -60.28
CA GLY A 8 30.62 -9.91 -61.11
C GLY A 8 29.42 -10.74 -61.58
N ARG A 9 28.38 -10.76 -60.76
CA ARG A 9 27.02 -10.48 -61.23
C ARG A 9 26.35 -9.49 -60.28
N SER A 10 26.46 -8.22 -60.65
CA SER A 10 25.41 -7.25 -60.41
C SER A 10 24.11 -7.78 -61.03
N ASN A 11 23.15 -8.16 -60.21
CA ASN A 11 21.74 -8.19 -60.60
C ASN A 11 20.97 -7.39 -59.55
N ALA A 12 21.21 -6.08 -59.54
CA ALA A 12 20.08 -5.19 -59.30
C ALA A 12 19.11 -5.42 -60.46
N ILE A 13 17.90 -5.91 -60.19
CA ILE A 13 16.84 -5.97 -61.20
C ILE A 13 15.61 -5.27 -60.61
N ALA A 14 15.34 -4.08 -61.14
CA ALA A 14 14.20 -3.20 -60.82
C ALA A 14 12.94 -3.58 -61.64
N PRO A 15 11.74 -3.05 -61.34
CA PRO A 15 11.36 -2.28 -60.16
C PRO A 15 10.51 -3.12 -59.22
N ILE A 16 10.94 -3.25 -57.96
CA ILE A 16 9.94 -3.22 -56.89
C ILE A 16 9.26 -1.86 -57.11
N ILE A 17 7.94 -1.88 -57.37
CA ILE A 17 7.09 -0.75 -57.76
C ILE A 17 7.62 0.61 -57.29
N SER A 18 7.57 1.64 -58.13
CA SER A 18 8.00 2.96 -57.66
C SER A 18 7.09 3.42 -56.51
N ALA A 19 7.56 4.33 -55.66
CA ALA A 19 6.72 4.89 -54.60
C ALA A 19 5.48 5.63 -55.18
N GLU A 20 5.61 6.14 -56.41
CA GLU A 20 4.52 6.77 -57.16
C GLU A 20 3.48 5.72 -57.61
N ASP A 21 3.93 4.57 -58.12
CA ASP A 21 3.04 3.46 -58.49
C ASP A 21 2.38 2.85 -57.25
N ALA A 22 3.13 2.65 -56.16
CA ALA A 22 2.64 2.15 -54.88
C ALA A 22 1.50 3.03 -54.32
N ARG A 23 1.55 4.34 -54.56
CA ARG A 23 0.52 5.29 -54.14
C ARG A 23 -0.82 5.06 -54.85
N THR A 24 -0.83 4.47 -56.05
CA THR A 24 -2.07 4.16 -56.78
C THR A 24 -2.84 2.98 -56.19
N TYR A 25 -2.19 2.13 -55.37
CA TYR A 25 -2.77 0.93 -54.77
C TYR A 25 -3.25 1.13 -53.32
N ILE A 26 -3.14 2.34 -52.76
CA ILE A 26 -3.55 2.68 -51.38
C ILE A 26 -4.37 3.98 -51.36
N SER A 27 -5.26 4.11 -50.38
CA SER A 27 -6.05 5.34 -50.20
C SER A 27 -5.19 6.50 -49.65
N GLU A 28 -5.62 7.75 -49.86
CA GLU A 28 -4.93 8.93 -49.33
C GLU A 28 -4.87 8.94 -47.78
N GLU A 29 -5.84 8.31 -47.12
CA GLU A 29 -5.84 8.15 -45.67
C GLU A 29 -4.82 7.11 -45.20
N GLU A 30 -4.71 5.96 -45.89
CA GLU A 30 -3.66 4.96 -45.63
C GLU A 30 -2.27 5.55 -45.85
N TYR A 31 -2.06 6.28 -46.94
CA TYR A 31 -0.79 6.96 -47.22
C TYR A 31 -0.41 7.96 -46.11
N ARG A 32 -1.37 8.78 -45.65
CA ARG A 32 -1.15 9.72 -44.53
C ARG A 32 -0.72 8.99 -43.25
N ARG A 33 -1.36 7.87 -42.92
CA ARG A 33 -1.02 7.06 -41.74
C ARG A 33 0.37 6.44 -41.83
N ILE A 34 0.75 5.86 -42.98
CA ILE A 34 2.10 5.27 -43.18
C ILE A 34 3.16 6.36 -43.07
N ARG A 35 2.89 7.55 -43.62
CA ARG A 35 3.82 8.69 -43.57
C ARG A 35 4.00 9.26 -42.17
N GLN A 36 2.92 9.40 -41.40
CA GLN A 36 2.97 9.85 -40.02
C GLN A 36 3.72 8.86 -39.13
N ALA A 37 3.55 7.56 -39.36
CA ALA A 37 4.28 6.50 -38.66
C ALA A 37 5.80 6.60 -38.87
N PHE A 38 6.22 6.87 -40.11
CA PHE A 38 7.63 6.95 -40.48
C PHE A 38 8.34 8.20 -39.91
N GLN A 39 7.63 9.31 -39.70
CA GLN A 39 8.21 10.57 -39.19
C GLN A 39 8.74 10.50 -37.75
N ARG A 40 8.46 9.42 -37.02
CA ARG A 40 8.87 9.24 -35.62
C ARG A 40 10.30 8.72 -35.46
N PHE A 41 10.84 8.09 -36.49
CA PHE A 41 12.23 7.65 -36.48
C PHE A 41 13.13 8.88 -36.54
N LYS A 42 13.94 9.09 -35.49
CA LYS A 42 14.71 10.34 -35.25
C LYS A 42 15.61 10.75 -36.42
N ASN A 43 15.97 9.80 -37.29
CA ASN A 43 16.90 9.99 -38.39
C ASN A 43 16.24 10.00 -39.79
N GLY A 44 14.91 9.92 -39.88
CA GLY A 44 14.21 9.84 -41.18
C GLY A 44 14.50 8.56 -41.97
N CYS A 45 15.01 7.53 -41.30
CA CYS A 45 15.26 6.18 -41.82
C CYS A 45 15.08 5.16 -40.69
N ILE A 46 14.82 3.89 -41.05
CA ILE A 46 14.65 2.78 -40.10
C ILE A 46 15.92 1.91 -40.13
N ASN A 47 16.55 1.72 -38.98
CA ASN A 47 17.69 0.81 -38.82
C ASN A 47 17.24 -0.64 -38.55
N TYR A 48 18.18 -1.60 -38.50
CA TYR A 48 17.86 -3.02 -38.33
C TYR A 48 17.13 -3.34 -37.01
N ASP A 49 17.55 -2.73 -35.90
CA ASP A 49 16.95 -2.97 -34.59
C ASP A 49 15.54 -2.37 -34.50
N GLU A 50 15.36 -1.16 -35.04
CA GLU A 50 14.07 -0.48 -35.18
C GLU A 50 13.14 -1.26 -36.13
N PHE A 51 13.66 -1.85 -37.21
CA PHE A 51 12.89 -2.71 -38.10
C PHE A 51 12.45 -3.99 -37.39
N CYS A 52 13.33 -4.63 -36.63
CA CYS A 52 13.00 -5.84 -35.87
C CYS A 52 11.95 -5.58 -34.77
N TYR A 53 12.06 -4.43 -34.09
CA TYR A 53 11.16 -4.09 -32.99
C TYR A 53 9.83 -3.53 -33.48
N HIS A 54 9.87 -2.50 -34.34
CA HIS A 54 8.66 -1.85 -34.83
C HIS A 54 8.01 -2.68 -35.95
N VAL A 55 8.73 -3.00 -37.03
CA VAL A 55 8.11 -3.60 -38.23
C VAL A 55 7.80 -5.09 -38.06
N LEU A 56 8.67 -5.87 -37.41
CA LEU A 56 8.48 -7.31 -37.20
C LEU A 56 7.83 -7.68 -35.85
N GLY A 57 7.62 -6.68 -34.96
CA GLY A 57 6.78 -6.83 -33.77
C GLY A 57 7.24 -7.86 -32.74
N GLY A 58 8.53 -8.22 -32.73
CA GLY A 58 9.08 -9.19 -31.77
C GLY A 58 8.66 -10.65 -31.95
N ALA A 59 8.01 -11.02 -33.07
CA ALA A 59 7.76 -12.42 -33.42
C ALA A 59 9.09 -13.22 -33.37
N GLN A 60 9.06 -14.48 -32.91
CA GLN A 60 10.23 -15.37 -32.82
C GLN A 60 10.75 -15.80 -34.21
N ILE A 61 11.00 -14.85 -35.09
CA ILE A 61 11.54 -15.04 -36.43
C ILE A 61 13.05 -15.26 -36.28
N PRO A 62 13.62 -16.36 -36.83
CA PRO A 62 15.05 -16.61 -36.81
C PRO A 62 15.85 -15.42 -37.35
N GLU A 63 17.00 -15.13 -36.74
CA GLU A 63 17.82 -13.95 -37.07
C GLU A 63 18.21 -13.88 -38.55
N GLU A 64 18.55 -15.02 -39.15
CA GLU A 64 18.87 -15.15 -40.58
C GLU A 64 17.72 -14.63 -41.47
N LYS A 65 16.48 -14.94 -41.10
CA LYS A 65 15.28 -14.54 -41.86
C LYS A 65 14.92 -13.07 -41.64
N ARG A 66 15.16 -12.53 -40.44
CA ARG A 66 15.01 -11.08 -40.18
C ARG A 66 15.98 -10.26 -41.02
N ARG A 67 17.22 -10.71 -41.18
CA ARG A 67 18.21 -10.07 -42.04
C ARG A 67 17.86 -10.13 -43.53
N LEU A 68 17.31 -11.26 -44.00
CA LEU A 68 16.81 -11.38 -45.37
C LEU A 68 15.66 -10.40 -45.65
N LEU A 69 14.69 -10.32 -44.73
CA LEU A 69 13.60 -9.32 -44.81
C LEU A 69 14.14 -7.89 -44.78
N PHE A 70 15.07 -7.57 -43.88
CA PHE A 70 15.65 -6.23 -43.83
C PHE A 70 16.35 -5.86 -45.14
N SER A 71 17.13 -6.77 -45.72
CA SER A 71 17.81 -6.59 -47.01
C SER A 71 16.82 -6.35 -48.16
N PHE A 72 15.69 -7.06 -48.15
CA PHE A 72 14.61 -6.85 -49.12
C PHE A 72 13.97 -5.46 -48.99
N PHE A 73 13.63 -5.05 -47.76
CA PHE A 73 13.02 -3.74 -47.50
C PHE A 73 13.99 -2.58 -47.71
N SER A 74 15.28 -2.77 -47.44
CA SER A 74 16.32 -1.75 -47.62
C SER A 74 16.86 -1.70 -49.05
N ARG A 75 16.51 -2.67 -49.91
CA ARG A 75 17.11 -2.88 -51.24
C ARG A 75 18.64 -3.00 -51.16
N GLY A 76 19.13 -3.66 -50.11
CA GLY A 76 20.56 -3.83 -49.83
C GLY A 76 21.26 -2.61 -49.21
N ALA A 77 20.53 -1.54 -48.85
CA ALA A 77 21.07 -0.40 -48.12
C ALA A 77 21.20 -0.67 -46.61
N GLU A 78 22.00 0.14 -45.92
CA GLU A 78 22.20 0.06 -44.45
C GLU A 78 20.98 0.54 -43.64
N SER A 79 20.06 1.28 -44.27
CA SER A 79 18.82 1.77 -43.65
C SER A 79 17.66 1.82 -44.64
N ILE A 80 16.42 1.78 -44.13
CA ILE A 80 15.21 1.79 -44.94
C ILE A 80 14.65 3.22 -45.00
N SER A 81 14.50 3.78 -46.20
CA SER A 81 13.83 5.05 -46.45
C SER A 81 12.30 4.90 -46.54
N PHE A 82 11.55 6.00 -46.46
CA PHE A 82 10.08 5.99 -46.57
C PHE A 82 9.62 5.37 -47.90
N ASP A 83 10.27 5.77 -49.00
CA ASP A 83 9.91 5.31 -50.33
C ASP A 83 10.22 3.82 -50.52
N ASN A 84 11.34 3.34 -49.97
CA ASN A 84 11.69 1.91 -49.99
C ASN A 84 10.68 1.10 -49.16
N LEU A 85 10.33 1.60 -47.97
CA LEU A 85 9.35 0.97 -47.10
C LEU A 85 7.96 0.90 -47.76
N LEU A 86 7.47 2.02 -48.29
CA LEU A 86 6.15 2.11 -48.94
C LEU A 86 6.08 1.17 -50.16
N SER A 87 7.09 1.23 -51.02
CA SER A 87 7.17 0.41 -52.23
C SER A 87 7.24 -1.08 -51.91
N SER A 88 8.06 -1.47 -50.93
CA SER A 88 8.21 -2.87 -50.52
C SER A 88 6.97 -3.40 -49.78
N LEU A 89 6.34 -2.60 -48.92
CA LEU A 89 5.08 -2.97 -48.23
C LEU A 89 3.94 -3.18 -49.21
N VAL A 90 3.68 -2.19 -50.09
CA VAL A 90 2.57 -2.24 -51.04
C VAL A 90 2.81 -3.33 -52.09
N GLY A 91 4.05 -3.48 -52.56
CA GLY A 91 4.44 -4.54 -53.48
C GLY A 91 4.16 -5.93 -52.92
N LEU A 92 4.55 -6.20 -51.67
CA LEU A 92 4.32 -7.50 -51.04
C LEU A 92 2.85 -7.77 -50.68
N CYS A 93 2.05 -6.74 -50.42
CA CYS A 93 0.68 -6.93 -49.92
C CYS A 93 -0.41 -6.83 -51.00
N ARG A 94 -0.19 -6.06 -52.07
CA ARG A 94 -1.25 -5.68 -53.02
C ARG A 94 -0.90 -5.90 -54.50
N VAL A 95 0.32 -6.34 -54.82
CA VAL A 95 0.77 -6.52 -56.21
C VAL A 95 1.17 -7.98 -56.45
N GLU A 96 0.32 -8.73 -57.15
CA GLU A 96 0.49 -10.18 -57.40
C GLU A 96 1.81 -10.52 -58.13
N GLU A 97 2.25 -9.66 -59.04
CA GLU A 97 3.52 -9.85 -59.77
C GLU A 97 4.74 -9.76 -58.84
N VAL A 98 4.71 -8.83 -57.88
CA VAL A 98 5.78 -8.68 -56.88
C VAL A 98 5.74 -9.83 -55.89
N GLN A 99 4.55 -10.27 -55.48
CA GLN A 99 4.37 -11.46 -54.64
C GLN A 99 4.92 -12.72 -55.30
N SER A 100 4.59 -12.96 -56.57
CA SER A 100 5.05 -14.14 -57.31
C SER A 100 6.58 -14.19 -57.42
N ARG A 101 7.22 -13.05 -57.74
CA ARG A 101 8.69 -12.95 -57.76
C ARG A 101 9.33 -13.11 -56.39
N PHE A 102 8.71 -12.54 -55.35
CA PHE A 102 9.19 -12.70 -53.98
C PHE A 102 9.14 -14.16 -53.53
N ILE A 103 8.12 -14.93 -53.93
CA ILE A 103 8.01 -16.36 -53.63
C ILE A 103 9.07 -17.17 -54.38
N GLU A 104 9.33 -16.85 -55.65
CA GLU A 104 10.36 -17.53 -56.47
C GLU A 104 11.77 -17.35 -55.88
N GLU A 105 12.08 -16.14 -55.39
CA GLU A 105 13.40 -15.80 -54.84
C GLU A 105 13.54 -16.21 -53.37
N TYR A 106 12.49 -16.04 -52.58
CA TYR A 106 12.46 -16.31 -51.14
C TYR A 106 11.44 -17.41 -50.83
N HIS A 107 11.72 -18.62 -51.30
CA HIS A 107 10.81 -19.77 -51.20
C HIS A 107 10.38 -20.12 -49.75
N GLU A 108 11.15 -19.68 -48.75
CA GLU A 108 10.81 -19.80 -47.33
C GLU A 108 9.62 -18.91 -46.88
N PHE A 109 9.27 -17.91 -47.69
CA PHE A 109 8.15 -16.99 -47.47
C PHE A 109 6.98 -17.28 -48.41
N ALA A 110 6.94 -18.44 -49.07
CA ALA A 110 5.87 -18.84 -49.98
C ALA A 110 4.45 -18.71 -49.38
N SER A 111 4.33 -18.86 -48.06
CA SER A 111 3.06 -18.64 -47.33
C SER A 111 2.47 -17.24 -47.46
N TRP A 112 3.30 -16.22 -47.74
CA TRP A 112 2.86 -14.84 -47.99
C TRP A 112 2.24 -14.68 -49.38
N GLY A 113 2.55 -15.57 -50.32
CA GLY A 113 1.90 -15.61 -51.62
C GLY A 113 0.47 -16.13 -51.60
N LEU A 114 0.23 -17.18 -50.81
CA LEU A 114 -1.08 -17.80 -50.67
C LEU A 114 -2.03 -16.97 -49.78
N SER A 115 -1.46 -16.26 -48.81
CA SER A 115 -2.19 -15.40 -47.88
C SER A 115 -1.24 -14.30 -47.39
N PRO A 116 -1.20 -13.14 -48.09
CA PRO A 116 -0.27 -12.06 -47.74
C PRO A 116 -0.57 -11.53 -46.33
N PRO A 117 0.48 -11.16 -45.57
CA PRO A 117 0.27 -10.58 -44.26
C PRO A 117 -0.55 -9.29 -44.40
N LYS A 118 -1.70 -9.22 -43.71
CA LYS A 118 -2.51 -8.00 -43.64
C LYS A 118 -1.78 -6.99 -42.76
N LEU A 119 -0.85 -6.24 -43.35
CA LEU A 119 -0.08 -5.19 -42.66
C LEU A 119 -0.90 -3.91 -42.41
N THR A 120 -2.12 -3.84 -42.96
CA THR A 120 -3.13 -2.80 -42.73
C THR A 120 -4.49 -3.48 -42.48
N ILE A 121 -5.26 -2.99 -41.51
CA ILE A 121 -6.61 -3.49 -41.20
C ILE A 121 -7.64 -2.68 -42.01
N PRO A 122 -8.63 -3.31 -42.66
CA PRO A 122 -9.74 -2.60 -43.29
C PRO A 122 -10.48 -1.71 -42.28
N LEU A 123 -10.86 -0.49 -42.68
CA LEU A 123 -11.58 0.47 -41.82
C LEU A 123 -12.91 -0.06 -41.24
N ASN A 124 -13.55 -1.03 -41.89
CA ASN A 124 -14.78 -1.65 -41.36
C ASN A 124 -14.51 -2.75 -40.32
N ASP A 125 -13.28 -3.27 -40.26
CA ASP A 125 -12.81 -4.23 -39.25
C ASP A 125 -12.09 -3.50 -38.09
N SER A 126 -12.13 -2.16 -38.04
CA SER A 126 -11.59 -1.40 -36.93
C SER A 126 -12.42 -1.68 -35.67
N TYR A 127 -11.81 -2.39 -34.73
CA TYR A 127 -12.38 -2.74 -33.44
C TYR A 127 -13.09 -1.54 -32.79
N ILE A 128 -14.36 -1.72 -32.44
CA ILE A 128 -15.20 -0.75 -31.74
C ILE A 128 -14.63 -0.57 -30.32
N SER A 129 -14.24 0.65 -29.96
CA SER A 129 -13.80 1.03 -28.61
C SER A 129 -14.95 0.92 -27.60
N PHE A 130 -14.62 0.82 -26.31
CA PHE A 130 -15.64 0.80 -25.25
C PHE A 130 -16.62 1.99 -25.38
N TYR A 131 -16.11 3.21 -25.62
CA TYR A 131 -16.94 4.41 -25.78
C TYR A 131 -17.84 4.36 -27.02
N GLU A 132 -17.36 3.77 -28.12
CA GLU A 132 -18.18 3.57 -29.31
C GLU A 132 -19.26 2.52 -29.04
N VAL A 133 -18.93 1.39 -28.37
CA VAL A 133 -19.94 0.39 -27.95
C VAL A 133 -21.01 1.05 -27.09
N MET A 134 -20.61 1.83 -26.07
CA MET A 134 -21.55 2.54 -25.21
C MET A 134 -22.39 3.56 -25.98
N SER A 135 -21.80 4.27 -26.95
CA SER A 135 -22.55 5.21 -27.80
C SER A 135 -23.55 4.51 -28.73
N TYR A 136 -23.28 3.28 -29.17
CA TYR A 136 -24.23 2.48 -29.96
C TYR A 136 -25.43 2.01 -29.14
N VAL A 137 -25.23 1.61 -27.87
CA VAL A 137 -26.31 1.09 -27.01
C VAL A 137 -27.04 2.18 -26.20
N THR A 138 -26.51 3.40 -26.16
CA THR A 138 -27.11 4.52 -25.42
C THR A 138 -27.56 5.67 -26.34
N HIS A 139 -28.28 6.64 -25.78
CA HIS A 139 -28.62 7.89 -26.47
C HIS A 139 -27.50 8.94 -26.38
N LEU A 140 -26.29 8.54 -25.95
CA LEU A 140 -25.15 9.43 -25.74
C LEU A 140 -24.15 9.33 -26.88
N SER A 141 -23.51 10.44 -27.20
CA SER A 141 -22.37 10.48 -28.12
C SER A 141 -21.09 9.98 -27.46
N VAL A 142 -20.14 9.50 -28.25
CA VAL A 142 -18.79 9.08 -27.78
C VAL A 142 -18.14 10.15 -26.89
N ASN A 143 -18.24 11.43 -27.28
CA ASN A 143 -17.68 12.53 -26.51
C ASN A 143 -18.36 12.68 -25.14
N GLU A 144 -19.68 12.49 -25.04
CA GLU A 144 -20.39 12.55 -23.75
C GLU A 144 -19.98 11.40 -22.84
N VAL A 145 -19.81 10.18 -23.38
CA VAL A 145 -19.33 9.04 -22.58
C VAL A 145 -17.91 9.31 -22.05
N ILE A 146 -17.01 9.85 -22.88
CA ILE A 146 -15.65 10.22 -22.45
C ILE A 146 -15.67 11.28 -21.34
N GLU A 147 -16.51 12.32 -21.46
CA GLU A 147 -16.61 13.35 -20.42
C GLU A 147 -17.23 12.78 -19.12
N LEU A 148 -18.21 11.87 -19.22
CA LEU A 148 -18.77 11.19 -18.05
C LEU A 148 -17.73 10.32 -17.33
N GLU A 149 -16.84 9.65 -18.05
CA GLU A 149 -15.77 8.85 -17.44
C GLU A 149 -14.82 9.73 -16.62
N LYS A 150 -14.45 10.90 -17.14
CA LYS A 150 -13.63 11.87 -16.41
C LYS A 150 -14.31 12.29 -15.11
N VAL A 151 -15.63 12.49 -15.14
CA VAL A 151 -16.39 12.81 -13.93
C VAL A 151 -16.44 11.62 -12.99
N PHE A 152 -16.75 10.42 -13.50
CA PHE A 152 -16.83 9.20 -12.72
C PHE A 152 -15.52 8.94 -11.96
N ALA A 153 -14.37 9.08 -12.62
CA ALA A 153 -13.05 8.93 -12.01
C ALA A 153 -12.76 9.93 -10.87
N THR A 154 -13.48 11.07 -10.82
CA THR A 154 -13.35 12.05 -9.72
C THR A 154 -14.24 11.74 -8.52
N ILE A 155 -15.33 10.99 -8.71
CA ILE A 155 -16.30 10.66 -7.66
C ILE A 155 -16.17 9.20 -7.16
N SER A 156 -15.63 8.29 -7.98
CA SER A 156 -15.45 6.88 -7.65
C SER A 156 -14.26 6.64 -6.71
N ASP A 157 -14.25 5.48 -6.04
CA ASP A 157 -13.06 5.00 -5.33
C ASP A 157 -11.95 4.66 -6.33
N ARG A 158 -10.74 5.18 -6.12
CA ARG A 158 -9.58 4.94 -7.01
C ARG A 158 -9.06 3.51 -6.94
N ALA A 159 -9.30 2.80 -5.84
CA ALA A 159 -8.85 1.42 -5.66
C ALA A 159 -9.76 0.42 -6.37
N VAL A 160 -11.07 0.69 -6.36
CA VAL A 160 -12.11 -0.24 -6.86
C VAL A 160 -12.67 0.20 -8.23
N CYS A 161 -12.46 1.46 -8.63
CA CYS A 161 -13.04 2.06 -9.84
C CYS A 161 -14.58 1.96 -9.88
N LYS A 162 -15.21 2.03 -8.71
CA LYS A 162 -16.66 1.97 -8.52
C LYS A 162 -17.13 3.01 -7.52
N LEU A 163 -18.43 3.31 -7.53
CA LEU A 163 -19.06 4.29 -6.66
C LEU A 163 -19.93 3.60 -5.61
N ASN A 164 -19.45 3.59 -4.36
CA ASN A 164 -20.24 3.09 -3.23
C ASN A 164 -21.23 4.14 -2.71
N GLU A 165 -22.08 3.73 -1.78
CA GLU A 165 -23.12 4.58 -1.20
C GLU A 165 -22.56 5.87 -0.53
N ASP A 166 -21.44 5.77 0.20
CA ASP A 166 -20.81 6.93 0.85
C ASP A 166 -20.31 7.97 -0.17
N LYS A 167 -19.67 7.50 -1.24
CA LYS A 167 -19.18 8.36 -2.33
C LYS A 167 -20.33 8.93 -3.14
N TRP A 168 -21.42 8.18 -3.32
CA TRP A 168 -22.66 8.69 -3.90
C TRP A 168 -23.23 9.84 -3.07
N LYS A 169 -23.39 9.66 -1.76
CA LYS A 169 -23.83 10.72 -0.83
C LYS A 169 -22.89 11.94 -0.87
N GLN A 170 -21.58 11.71 -0.93
CA GLN A 170 -20.58 12.77 -1.10
C GLN A 170 -20.71 13.53 -2.43
N ALA A 171 -21.02 12.83 -3.54
CA ALA A 171 -21.23 13.44 -4.84
C ALA A 171 -22.51 14.29 -4.91
N LEU A 172 -23.56 13.87 -4.19
CA LEU A 172 -24.81 14.62 -4.03
C LEU A 172 -24.69 15.82 -3.09
N GLY A 173 -23.71 15.83 -2.18
CA GLY A 173 -23.38 16.97 -1.32
C GLY A 173 -24.52 17.39 -0.38
N GLY A 174 -25.35 16.45 0.07
CA GLY A 174 -26.47 16.70 0.98
C GLY A 174 -27.60 17.58 0.40
N CYS A 175 -27.66 17.76 -0.93
CA CYS A 175 -28.64 18.63 -1.58
C CYS A 175 -30.02 17.97 -1.79
N PHE A 176 -30.16 16.68 -1.46
CA PHE A 176 -31.36 15.87 -1.70
C PHE A 176 -31.73 15.08 -0.43
N PRO A 177 -33.01 14.72 -0.24
CA PRO A 177 -33.43 13.87 0.88
C PRO A 177 -32.71 12.51 0.85
N ASP A 178 -32.22 12.05 2.01
CA ASP A 178 -31.46 10.79 2.10
C ASP A 178 -32.25 9.59 1.57
N SER A 179 -33.55 9.51 1.89
CA SER A 179 -34.43 8.44 1.40
C SER A 179 -34.59 8.41 -0.12
N TYR A 180 -34.53 9.58 -0.78
CA TYR A 180 -34.58 9.68 -2.23
C TYR A 180 -33.23 9.30 -2.85
N ALA A 181 -32.14 9.78 -2.26
CA ALA A 181 -30.78 9.48 -2.70
C ALA A 181 -30.46 7.97 -2.64
N GLU A 182 -30.91 7.28 -1.59
CA GLU A 182 -30.72 5.83 -1.40
C GLU A 182 -31.53 5.01 -2.41
N ARG A 183 -32.80 5.35 -2.65
CA ARG A 183 -33.60 4.64 -3.66
C ARG A 183 -33.10 4.91 -5.07
N LEU A 184 -32.65 6.12 -5.36
CA LEU A 184 -32.06 6.41 -6.67
C LEU A 184 -30.73 5.68 -6.85
N PHE A 185 -29.92 5.52 -5.80
CA PHE A 185 -28.71 4.69 -5.85
C PHE A 185 -29.06 3.25 -6.28
N ALA A 186 -30.12 2.65 -5.72
CA ALA A 186 -30.58 1.31 -6.10
C ALA A 186 -31.08 1.21 -7.56
N VAL A 187 -31.56 2.31 -8.15
CA VAL A 187 -31.90 2.34 -9.59
C VAL A 187 -30.65 2.31 -10.46
N PHE A 188 -29.56 2.93 -10.00
CA PHE A 188 -28.28 2.92 -10.69
C PHE A 188 -27.50 1.61 -10.47
N ASP A 189 -27.56 1.00 -9.29
CA ASP A 189 -26.97 -0.30 -8.96
C ASP A 189 -27.86 -1.45 -9.49
N GLU A 190 -27.80 -1.70 -10.81
CA GLU A 190 -28.67 -2.67 -11.46
C GLU A 190 -28.40 -4.11 -11.01
N ASN A 191 -27.16 -4.42 -10.64
CA ASN A 191 -26.74 -5.77 -10.25
C ASN A 191 -26.84 -6.05 -8.73
N ARG A 192 -27.13 -5.02 -7.92
CA ARG A 192 -27.30 -5.06 -6.46
C ARG A 192 -26.05 -5.51 -5.70
N ASP A 193 -24.86 -5.17 -6.20
CA ASP A 193 -23.59 -5.43 -5.50
C ASP A 193 -23.21 -4.32 -4.50
N GLY A 194 -24.06 -3.30 -4.35
CA GLY A 194 -23.85 -2.15 -3.46
C GLY A 194 -22.87 -1.14 -4.03
N GLN A 195 -22.50 -1.23 -5.31
CA GLN A 195 -21.52 -0.38 -5.97
C GLN A 195 -21.90 -0.08 -7.43
N ILE A 196 -22.04 1.19 -7.77
CA ILE A 196 -22.33 1.59 -9.15
C ILE A 196 -21.04 1.56 -9.98
N ASP A 197 -21.04 0.81 -11.06
CA ASP A 197 -19.97 0.83 -12.07
C ASP A 197 -20.19 1.88 -13.17
N PHE A 198 -19.18 2.08 -14.02
CA PHE A 198 -19.26 3.11 -15.06
C PHE A 198 -20.32 2.79 -16.14
N ARG A 199 -20.55 1.51 -16.45
CA ARG A 199 -21.55 1.09 -17.45
C ARG A 199 -22.95 1.35 -16.91
N GLU A 200 -23.23 0.95 -15.68
CA GLU A 200 -24.47 1.19 -14.97
C GLU A 200 -24.84 2.68 -14.91
N LEU A 201 -23.85 3.53 -14.57
CA LEU A 201 -23.99 4.99 -14.58
C LEU A 201 -24.43 5.51 -15.96
N VAL A 202 -23.69 5.17 -17.02
CA VAL A 202 -23.91 5.70 -18.36
C VAL A 202 -25.24 5.24 -18.94
N CYS A 203 -25.61 3.97 -18.72
CA CYS A 203 -26.88 3.42 -19.18
C CYS A 203 -28.08 4.07 -18.48
N THR A 204 -28.02 4.18 -17.15
CA THR A 204 -29.10 4.79 -16.36
C THR A 204 -29.23 6.28 -16.66
N LEU A 205 -28.13 7.02 -16.78
CA LEU A 205 -28.14 8.44 -17.18
C LEU A 205 -28.71 8.65 -18.58
N SER A 206 -28.36 7.78 -19.53
CA SER A 206 -28.91 7.83 -20.89
C SER A 206 -30.43 7.64 -20.87
N ALA A 207 -30.93 6.64 -20.15
CA ALA A 207 -32.36 6.37 -20.06
C ALA A 207 -33.13 7.52 -19.37
N LEU A 208 -32.57 8.04 -18.27
CA LEU A 208 -33.21 9.05 -17.42
C LEU A 208 -33.18 10.47 -18.03
N CYS A 209 -32.08 10.86 -18.68
CA CYS A 209 -31.88 12.24 -19.15
C CYS A 209 -31.99 12.42 -20.67
N ARG A 210 -31.77 11.36 -21.47
CA ARG A 210 -31.73 11.44 -22.96
C ARG A 210 -32.80 10.63 -23.68
N GLY A 211 -33.45 9.69 -23.01
CA GLY A 211 -34.52 8.87 -23.58
C GLY A 211 -35.75 9.69 -24.03
N PRO A 212 -36.74 9.07 -24.70
CA PRO A 212 -38.03 9.72 -24.95
C PRO A 212 -38.75 10.01 -23.62
N HIS A 213 -39.52 11.10 -23.54
CA HIS A 213 -40.12 11.57 -22.27
C HIS A 213 -40.93 10.49 -21.51
N PRO A 214 -41.81 9.70 -22.16
CA PRO A 214 -42.49 8.58 -21.47
C PRO A 214 -41.52 7.49 -20.96
N GLY A 215 -40.42 7.26 -21.68
CA GLY A 215 -39.37 6.33 -21.27
C GLY A 215 -38.57 6.83 -20.06
N ARG A 216 -38.31 8.14 -19.95
CA ARG A 216 -37.65 8.74 -18.79
C ARG A 216 -38.49 8.57 -17.52
N ILE A 217 -39.80 8.80 -17.64
CA ILE A 217 -40.75 8.62 -16.53
C ILE A 217 -40.85 7.13 -16.14
N SER A 218 -40.91 6.23 -17.12
CA SER A 218 -40.90 4.78 -16.86
C SER A 218 -39.62 4.33 -16.16
N GLN A 219 -38.47 4.91 -16.51
CA GLN A 219 -37.19 4.64 -15.82
C GLN A 219 -37.20 5.18 -14.38
N LEU A 220 -37.78 6.36 -14.15
CA LEU A 220 -37.93 6.94 -12.80
C LEU A 220 -38.82 6.07 -11.90
N ALA A 221 -39.80 5.37 -12.47
CA ALA A 221 -40.69 4.46 -11.75
C ALA A 221 -39.94 3.34 -11.00
N ARG A 222 -38.73 2.98 -11.45
CA ARG A 222 -37.86 1.98 -10.80
C ARG A 222 -37.47 2.36 -9.37
N ILE A 223 -37.62 3.63 -8.96
CA ILE A 223 -37.42 4.07 -7.56
C ILE A 223 -38.33 3.31 -6.58
N TRP A 224 -39.50 2.87 -7.05
CA TRP A 224 -40.48 2.14 -6.25
C TRP A 224 -40.51 0.63 -6.53
N ASP A 225 -39.74 0.15 -7.51
CA ASP A 225 -39.60 -1.27 -7.86
C ASP A 225 -38.51 -1.91 -6.98
N VAL A 226 -38.92 -2.32 -5.77
CA VAL A 226 -38.02 -2.84 -4.73
C VAL A 226 -37.65 -4.29 -5.01
N ASP A 227 -38.48 -5.05 -5.72
CA ASP A 227 -38.17 -6.44 -6.11
C ASP A 227 -37.42 -6.55 -7.45
N CYS A 228 -37.33 -5.45 -8.22
CA CYS A 228 -36.67 -5.32 -9.52
C CYS A 228 -37.22 -6.27 -10.59
N ASP A 229 -38.51 -6.63 -10.50
CA ASP A 229 -39.17 -7.45 -11.52
C ASP A 229 -39.72 -6.62 -12.70
N LYS A 230 -39.49 -5.30 -12.70
CA LYS A 230 -39.97 -4.31 -13.69
C LYS A 230 -41.50 -4.17 -13.70
N LEU A 231 -42.17 -4.57 -12.63
CA LEU A 231 -43.60 -4.42 -12.42
C LEU A 231 -43.83 -3.83 -11.02
N LEU A 232 -44.82 -2.97 -10.87
CA LEU A 232 -45.17 -2.39 -9.58
C LEU A 232 -46.30 -3.21 -8.94
N SER A 233 -45.99 -3.83 -7.80
CA SER A 233 -46.95 -4.50 -6.93
C SER A 233 -47.86 -3.51 -6.18
N ASP A 234 -48.89 -4.03 -5.51
CA ASP A 234 -49.84 -3.22 -4.76
C ASP A 234 -49.19 -2.50 -3.57
N GLU A 235 -48.22 -3.14 -2.93
CA GLU A 235 -47.43 -2.55 -1.84
C GLU A 235 -46.51 -1.44 -2.35
N GLU A 236 -45.86 -1.64 -3.50
CA GLU A 236 -44.99 -0.65 -4.14
C GLU A 236 -45.77 0.56 -4.66
N LEU A 237 -46.94 0.34 -5.27
CA LEU A 237 -47.85 1.41 -5.66
C LEU A 237 -48.35 2.19 -4.44
N SER A 238 -48.67 1.52 -3.33
CA SER A 238 -49.08 2.21 -2.11
C SER A 238 -47.95 3.06 -1.52
N ASN A 239 -46.71 2.58 -1.55
CA ASN A 239 -45.54 3.35 -1.12
C ASN A 239 -45.30 4.55 -2.04
N MET A 240 -45.45 4.36 -3.35
CA MET A 240 -45.37 5.43 -4.34
C MET A 240 -46.41 6.52 -4.11
N TYR A 241 -47.69 6.16 -3.92
CA TYR A 241 -48.74 7.15 -3.66
C TYR A 241 -48.52 7.91 -2.34
N LYS A 242 -47.93 7.26 -1.34
CA LYS A 242 -47.57 7.89 -0.07
C LYS A 242 -46.41 8.86 -0.24
N ASP A 243 -45.34 8.46 -0.93
CA ASP A 243 -44.16 9.29 -1.18
C ASP A 243 -44.48 10.52 -2.05
N LEU A 244 -45.39 10.37 -3.02
CA LEU A 244 -45.83 11.44 -3.92
C LEU A 244 -47.04 12.24 -3.39
N GLU A 245 -47.53 11.92 -2.18
CA GLU A 245 -48.70 12.54 -1.54
C GLU A 245 -49.96 12.59 -2.44
N VAL A 246 -50.23 11.50 -3.18
CA VAL A 246 -51.30 11.42 -4.18
C VAL A 246 -52.66 11.19 -3.51
N PRO A 247 -53.66 12.08 -3.71
CA PRO A 247 -55.01 11.89 -3.20
C PRO A 247 -55.67 10.62 -3.75
N VAL A 248 -56.52 9.98 -2.95
CA VAL A 248 -57.19 8.69 -3.29
C VAL A 248 -57.92 8.73 -4.63
N GLU A 249 -58.47 9.89 -5.01
CA GLU A 249 -59.18 10.10 -6.28
C GLU A 249 -58.28 10.02 -7.53
N HIS A 250 -56.97 10.19 -7.37
CA HIS A 250 -55.97 10.14 -8.44
C HIS A 250 -55.15 8.83 -8.47
N GLN A 251 -55.44 7.86 -7.59
CA GLN A 251 -54.72 6.58 -7.50
C GLN A 251 -55.28 5.55 -8.52
N THR A 252 -55.07 5.82 -9.81
CA THR A 252 -55.78 5.12 -10.92
C THR A 252 -54.87 4.31 -11.84
N VAL A 253 -53.62 4.03 -11.46
CA VAL A 253 -52.67 3.24 -12.29
C VAL A 253 -53.28 1.88 -12.69
N THR A 254 -53.29 1.59 -13.99
CA THR A 254 -53.86 0.36 -14.55
C THR A 254 -52.90 -0.82 -14.40
N LYS A 255 -53.43 -1.98 -13.97
CA LYS A 255 -52.67 -3.23 -13.80
C LYS A 255 -52.86 -4.13 -15.01
N SER A 256 -51.85 -4.26 -15.85
CA SER A 256 -51.92 -4.97 -17.13
C SER A 256 -51.40 -6.42 -17.07
N ALA A 257 -50.59 -6.80 -16.08
CA ALA A 257 -49.95 -8.12 -15.99
C ALA A 257 -50.09 -8.75 -14.60
N ASN A 258 -50.86 -9.85 -14.49
CA ASN A 258 -51.00 -10.67 -13.27
C ASN A 258 -51.32 -9.89 -11.97
N GLY A 259 -52.03 -8.75 -12.07
CA GLY A 259 -52.34 -7.91 -10.91
C GLY A 259 -51.23 -6.95 -10.49
N LYS A 260 -50.12 -6.86 -11.23
CA LYS A 260 -49.10 -5.80 -11.12
C LYS A 260 -49.23 -4.80 -12.27
N ALA A 261 -48.75 -3.57 -12.07
CA ALA A 261 -48.73 -2.52 -13.09
C ALA A 261 -47.37 -2.51 -13.82
N ALA A 262 -47.36 -2.41 -15.15
CA ALA A 262 -46.10 -2.25 -15.87
C ALA A 262 -45.54 -0.83 -15.69
N LEU A 263 -44.22 -0.64 -15.79
CA LEU A 263 -43.61 0.70 -15.70
C LEU A 263 -44.15 1.68 -16.77
N VAL A 264 -44.58 1.13 -17.92
CA VAL A 264 -45.22 1.91 -19.00
C VAL A 264 -46.60 2.42 -18.59
N ASP A 265 -47.38 1.62 -17.84
CA ASP A 265 -48.69 2.02 -17.33
C ASP A 265 -48.55 3.15 -16.31
N PHE A 266 -47.52 3.08 -15.46
CA PHE A 266 -47.13 4.20 -14.61
C PHE A 266 -46.77 5.44 -15.44
N GLY A 267 -45.97 5.27 -16.51
CA GLY A 267 -45.61 6.37 -17.41
C GLY A 267 -46.81 7.09 -18.02
N ILE A 268 -47.88 6.36 -18.36
CA ILE A 268 -49.14 6.93 -18.87
C ILE A 268 -49.86 7.71 -17.76
N TRP A 269 -50.03 7.10 -16.59
CA TRP A 269 -50.68 7.75 -15.44
C TRP A 269 -49.95 9.03 -15.01
N ALA A 270 -48.63 8.97 -15.00
CA ALA A 270 -47.74 10.08 -14.66
C ALA A 270 -47.90 11.28 -15.61
N GLN A 271 -48.14 11.02 -16.89
CA GLN A 271 -48.36 12.06 -17.89
C GLN A 271 -49.71 12.78 -17.67
N GLU A 272 -50.73 12.07 -17.20
CA GLU A 272 -52.03 12.66 -16.85
C GLU A 272 -51.99 13.42 -15.50
N ASN A 273 -51.03 13.06 -14.62
CA ASN A 273 -50.92 13.56 -13.25
C ASN A 273 -49.54 14.21 -12.97
N GLU A 274 -49.02 14.98 -13.93
CA GLU A 274 -47.64 15.51 -13.94
C GLU A 274 -47.25 16.28 -12.67
N LYS A 275 -48.21 16.98 -12.03
CA LYS A 275 -48.00 17.80 -10.83
C LYS A 275 -47.36 17.05 -9.66
N TYR A 276 -47.65 15.76 -9.49
CA TYR A 276 -47.13 14.98 -8.36
C TYR A 276 -45.70 14.48 -8.62
N ILE A 277 -45.36 14.20 -9.88
CA ILE A 277 -44.08 13.61 -10.27
C ILE A 277 -43.05 14.67 -10.66
N SER A 278 -43.49 15.87 -11.01
CA SER A 278 -42.61 16.94 -11.51
C SER A 278 -41.45 17.25 -10.57
N GLU A 279 -41.65 17.16 -9.24
CA GLU A 279 -40.56 17.38 -8.27
C GLU A 279 -39.54 16.24 -8.28
N TYR A 280 -39.99 14.98 -8.23
CA TYR A 280 -39.11 13.80 -8.29
C TYR A 280 -38.35 13.75 -9.61
N TYR A 281 -39.02 14.03 -10.72
CA TYR A 281 -38.40 14.10 -12.04
C TYR A 281 -37.39 15.24 -12.15
N SER A 282 -37.70 16.41 -11.60
CA SER A 282 -36.75 17.53 -11.52
C SER A 282 -35.51 17.15 -10.70
N MET A 283 -35.67 16.51 -9.53
CA MET A 283 -34.54 16.05 -8.71
C MET A 283 -33.66 15.03 -9.46
N ALA A 284 -34.27 14.08 -10.17
CA ALA A 284 -33.55 13.12 -11.00
C ALA A 284 -32.70 13.79 -12.10
N LEU A 285 -33.27 14.77 -12.81
CA LEU A 285 -32.54 15.56 -13.82
C LEU A 285 -31.42 16.38 -13.20
N GLN A 286 -31.67 17.01 -12.04
CA GLN A 286 -30.66 17.76 -11.29
C GLN A 286 -29.48 16.85 -10.90
N ILE A 287 -29.72 15.65 -10.40
CA ILE A 287 -28.66 14.68 -10.08
C ILE A 287 -27.88 14.30 -11.34
N GLY A 288 -28.57 13.96 -12.44
CA GLY A 288 -27.91 13.54 -13.68
C GLY A 288 -27.04 14.63 -14.30
N HIS A 289 -27.54 15.87 -14.35
CA HIS A 289 -26.83 16.98 -14.99
C HIS A 289 -25.82 17.65 -14.06
N ILE A 290 -26.21 17.99 -12.83
CA ILE A 290 -25.35 18.74 -11.89
C ILE A 290 -24.37 17.81 -11.18
N CYS A 291 -24.87 16.78 -10.49
CA CYS A 291 -24.02 15.93 -9.64
C CYS A 291 -23.15 14.98 -10.48
N LEU A 292 -23.75 14.29 -11.44
CA LEU A 292 -23.11 13.24 -12.25
C LEU A 292 -22.48 13.76 -13.55
N GLY A 293 -22.74 15.03 -13.92
CA GLY A 293 -21.96 15.76 -14.91
C GLY A 293 -22.40 15.64 -16.37
N LEU A 294 -23.60 15.11 -16.66
CA LEU A 294 -24.13 15.10 -18.02
C LEU A 294 -24.45 16.53 -18.49
N ARG A 295 -23.99 16.94 -19.68
CA ARG A 295 -24.22 18.29 -20.19
C ARG A 295 -25.70 18.51 -20.57
N PRO A 296 -26.35 19.63 -20.18
CA PRO A 296 -27.72 19.94 -20.60
C PRO A 296 -27.89 20.01 -22.14
N GLU A 297 -29.08 19.66 -22.63
CA GLU A 297 -29.44 19.68 -24.07
C GLU A 297 -29.48 21.06 -24.68
N SER A 298 -30.01 21.99 -23.89
CA SER A 298 -30.28 23.35 -24.32
C SER A 298 -30.03 24.30 -23.16
N ARG A 299 -29.77 25.55 -23.49
CA ARG A 299 -29.55 26.63 -22.52
C ARG A 299 -30.79 26.91 -21.68
N LYS A 300 -31.98 26.69 -22.25
CA LYS A 300 -33.26 26.77 -21.50
C LYS A 300 -33.35 25.71 -20.41
N MET A 301 -32.97 24.47 -20.73
CA MET A 301 -32.93 23.38 -19.76
C MET A 301 -31.88 23.65 -18.67
N GLU A 302 -30.71 24.16 -19.05
CA GLU A 302 -29.67 24.57 -18.11
C GLU A 302 -30.20 25.61 -17.11
N LEU A 303 -30.84 26.68 -17.60
CA LEU A 303 -31.41 27.73 -16.76
C LEU A 303 -32.46 27.19 -15.79
N GLN A 304 -33.35 26.31 -16.26
CA GLN A 304 -34.38 25.69 -15.43
C GLN A 304 -33.77 24.87 -14.30
N ILE A 305 -32.87 23.95 -14.63
CA ILE A 305 -32.23 23.03 -13.67
C ILE A 305 -31.43 23.81 -12.62
N VAL A 306 -30.69 24.84 -13.05
CA VAL A 306 -29.90 25.69 -12.14
C VAL A 306 -30.80 26.46 -11.18
N ASN A 307 -31.86 27.11 -11.68
CA ASN A 307 -32.76 27.89 -10.83
C ASN A 307 -33.47 27.04 -9.77
N GLU A 308 -33.97 25.86 -10.17
CA GLU A 308 -34.64 24.93 -9.26
C GLU A 308 -33.66 24.36 -8.21
N PHE A 309 -32.42 24.03 -8.62
CA PHE A 309 -31.39 23.54 -7.70
C PHE A 309 -30.92 24.61 -6.70
N GLU A 310 -30.70 25.85 -7.15
CA GLU A 310 -30.33 26.97 -6.28
C GLU A 310 -31.42 27.29 -5.26
N ALA A 311 -32.69 27.29 -5.68
CA ALA A 311 -33.82 27.51 -4.78
C ALA A 311 -33.86 26.44 -3.67
N ARG A 312 -33.72 25.16 -4.03
CA ARG A 312 -33.69 24.04 -3.08
C ARG A 312 -32.49 24.11 -2.15
N ALA A 313 -31.30 24.34 -2.68
CA ALA A 313 -30.09 24.33 -1.87
C ALA A 313 -30.03 25.49 -0.88
N SER A 314 -30.62 26.65 -1.20
CA SER A 314 -30.59 27.86 -0.37
C SER A 314 -31.21 27.70 1.02
N ILE A 315 -32.10 26.71 1.21
CA ILE A 315 -32.79 26.43 2.47
C ILE A 315 -32.14 25.29 3.28
N LEU A 316 -31.13 24.61 2.74
CA LEU A 316 -30.49 23.45 3.37
C LEU A 316 -29.34 23.85 4.30
N PRO A 317 -29.17 23.17 5.46
CA PRO A 317 -28.08 23.43 6.40
C PRO A 317 -26.76 22.78 5.95
N LEU A 318 -26.26 23.13 4.76
CA LEU A 318 -25.02 22.57 4.24
C LEU A 318 -23.80 23.11 5.00
N THR A 319 -22.83 22.23 5.28
CA THR A 319 -21.59 22.55 6.00
C THR A 319 -20.54 23.24 5.13
N GLU A 320 -20.58 23.04 3.82
CA GLU A 320 -19.60 23.57 2.86
C GLU A 320 -20.27 24.29 1.69
N TRP A 321 -19.72 25.45 1.34
CA TRP A 321 -20.24 26.31 0.27
C TRP A 321 -19.10 26.87 -0.58
N ASN A 322 -19.31 26.96 -1.88
CA ASN A 322 -18.48 27.74 -2.79
C ASN A 322 -19.00 29.16 -2.93
N ILE A 323 -18.09 30.10 -3.13
CA ILE A 323 -18.40 31.52 -3.31
C ILE A 323 -18.16 31.93 -4.76
N VAL A 324 -19.15 32.58 -5.36
CA VAL A 324 -19.10 33.09 -6.74
C VAL A 324 -19.51 34.56 -6.78
N SER A 325 -18.91 35.35 -7.67
CA SER A 325 -19.23 36.77 -7.87
C SER A 325 -20.71 36.98 -8.21
N SER A 326 -21.40 37.84 -7.46
CA SER A 326 -22.82 38.16 -7.72
C SER A 326 -23.02 38.89 -9.06
N GLY A 327 -22.02 39.66 -9.50
CA GLY A 327 -22.02 40.34 -10.79
C GLY A 327 -21.99 39.36 -11.97
N TRP A 328 -21.12 38.34 -11.90
CA TRP A 328 -21.06 37.30 -12.94
C TRP A 328 -22.35 36.48 -12.98
N HIS A 329 -22.90 36.11 -11.82
CA HIS A 329 -24.13 35.30 -11.75
C HIS A 329 -25.34 36.02 -12.37
N SER A 330 -25.45 37.32 -12.15
CA SER A 330 -26.52 38.14 -12.73
C SER A 330 -26.41 38.22 -14.26
N GLU A 331 -25.19 38.40 -14.78
CA GLU A 331 -24.92 38.40 -16.21
C GLU A 331 -25.13 37.02 -16.85
N PHE A 332 -24.69 35.95 -16.17
CA PHE A 332 -24.90 34.56 -16.56
C PHE A 332 -26.39 34.25 -16.76
N ARG A 333 -27.24 34.60 -15.78
CA ARG A 333 -28.70 34.42 -15.91
C ARG A 333 -29.27 35.21 -17.08
N THR A 334 -28.88 36.47 -17.24
CA THR A 334 -29.34 37.33 -18.34
C THR A 334 -28.96 36.75 -19.72
N LEU A 335 -27.75 36.19 -19.85
CA LEU A 335 -27.29 35.57 -21.09
C LEU A 335 -28.03 34.27 -21.42
N LEU A 336 -28.30 33.43 -20.41
CA LEU A 336 -29.08 32.21 -20.60
C LEU A 336 -30.54 32.51 -20.95
N GLU A 337 -31.16 33.52 -20.34
CA GLU A 337 -32.50 34.00 -20.70
C GLU A 337 -32.56 34.50 -22.15
N ALA A 338 -31.48 35.12 -22.62
CA ALA A 338 -31.33 35.57 -24.00
C ALA A 338 -30.88 34.46 -24.99
N ASP A 339 -30.81 33.20 -24.54
CA ASP A 339 -30.34 32.04 -25.30
C ASP A 339 -28.92 32.22 -25.90
N LYS A 340 -28.06 32.99 -25.23
CA LYS A 340 -26.67 33.25 -25.63
C LYS A 340 -25.70 32.35 -24.85
N SER A 341 -24.49 32.17 -25.40
CA SER A 341 -23.47 31.38 -24.69
C SER A 341 -23.05 32.12 -23.43
N PRO A 342 -23.09 31.47 -22.25
CA PRO A 342 -22.56 32.05 -21.04
C PRO A 342 -21.05 32.23 -21.12
N MET A 343 -20.54 33.22 -20.41
CA MET A 343 -19.10 33.45 -20.30
C MET A 343 -18.48 32.46 -19.29
N PRO A 344 -17.18 32.14 -19.42
CA PRO A 344 -16.47 31.41 -18.38
C PRO A 344 -16.63 32.09 -17.02
N ILE A 345 -16.56 31.31 -15.94
CA ILE A 345 -16.74 31.86 -14.58
C ILE A 345 -15.68 32.93 -14.32
N ASP A 346 -16.14 34.15 -14.02
CA ASP A 346 -15.26 35.26 -13.65
C ASP A 346 -15.45 35.71 -12.20
N ASN A 347 -14.49 35.31 -11.36
CA ASN A 347 -14.40 35.72 -9.97
C ASN A 347 -13.43 36.89 -9.73
N SER A 348 -12.99 37.61 -10.77
CA SER A 348 -12.11 38.78 -10.66
C SER A 348 -12.65 39.85 -9.70
N GLY A 349 -13.97 40.01 -9.63
CA GLY A 349 -14.66 40.94 -8.74
C GLY A 349 -14.46 40.66 -7.25
N ILE A 350 -14.35 39.39 -6.86
CA ILE A 350 -14.22 38.96 -5.45
C ILE A 350 -12.82 38.45 -5.11
N LYS A 351 -11.98 38.21 -6.11
CA LYS A 351 -10.60 37.75 -5.94
C LYS A 351 -9.70 38.83 -5.35
N GLY A 352 -9.00 38.50 -4.27
CA GLY A 352 -7.99 39.33 -3.63
C GLY A 352 -6.62 39.25 -4.33
N THR A 353 -5.75 40.22 -4.07
CA THR A 353 -4.37 40.24 -4.57
C THR A 353 -3.45 39.32 -3.76
N ARG A 354 -2.40 38.78 -4.40
CA ARG A 354 -1.41 37.90 -3.74
C ARG A 354 -0.33 38.66 -2.96
N GLU A 355 -0.25 39.98 -3.11
CA GLU A 355 0.90 40.81 -2.68
C GLU A 355 1.16 40.75 -1.16
N ASP A 356 0.13 40.49 -0.35
CA ASP A 356 0.23 40.38 1.12
C ASP A 356 0.21 38.95 1.68
N SER A 357 0.23 37.91 0.85
CA SER A 357 0.07 36.49 1.27
C SER A 357 1.38 35.71 1.25
N TRP A 358 1.54 34.74 2.16
CA TRP A 358 2.68 33.82 2.13
C TRP A 358 2.69 32.90 0.91
N THR A 359 1.52 32.67 0.30
CA THR A 359 1.35 31.94 -0.96
C THR A 359 2.08 32.59 -2.16
N SER A 360 2.50 33.85 -2.05
CA SER A 360 3.35 34.51 -3.06
C SER A 360 4.83 34.18 -2.91
N ARG A 361 5.24 33.72 -1.72
CA ARG A 361 6.64 33.46 -1.36
C ARG A 361 6.95 31.97 -1.25
N VAL A 362 5.96 31.13 -0.95
CA VAL A 362 6.11 29.71 -0.61
C VAL A 362 4.93 28.90 -1.14
N ALA A 363 5.14 27.62 -1.46
CA ALA A 363 4.10 26.71 -1.92
C ALA A 363 2.99 26.51 -0.87
N CYS A 364 1.74 26.41 -1.31
CA CYS A 364 0.57 26.16 -0.45
C CYS A 364 0.20 24.67 -0.52
N ILE A 365 0.09 24.00 0.63
CA ILE A 365 -0.21 22.55 0.71
C ILE A 365 -1.69 22.23 0.94
N SER A 366 -2.51 23.23 1.30
CA SER A 366 -3.95 23.03 1.48
C SER A 366 -4.71 23.11 0.14
N ALA A 367 -5.78 22.32 0.02
CA ALA A 367 -6.69 22.34 -1.12
C ALA A 367 -7.64 23.57 -1.16
N GLU A 368 -7.87 24.24 -0.01
CA GLU A 368 -8.58 25.51 0.04
C GLU A 368 -7.78 26.57 -0.73
N SER A 369 -8.36 27.10 -1.81
CA SER A 369 -7.63 27.94 -2.76
C SER A 369 -8.32 29.29 -3.00
N ALA A 370 -7.48 30.29 -3.26
CA ALA A 370 -7.78 31.70 -3.51
C ALA A 370 -8.26 32.56 -2.32
N ARG A 371 -7.56 33.69 -2.16
CA ARG A 371 -7.94 34.79 -1.28
C ARG A 371 -9.09 35.59 -1.86
N LEU A 372 -10.04 35.91 -0.99
CA LEU A 372 -11.07 36.90 -1.26
C LEU A 372 -10.54 38.31 -0.98
N LYS A 373 -11.15 39.32 -1.62
CA LYS A 373 -10.93 40.73 -1.24
C LYS A 373 -11.29 40.93 0.24
N PRO A 374 -10.60 41.84 0.96
CA PRO A 374 -10.98 42.17 2.33
C PRO A 374 -12.37 42.81 2.35
N ASP A 375 -13.08 42.63 3.47
CA ASP A 375 -14.36 43.28 3.79
C ASP A 375 -15.49 43.06 2.77
N LEU A 376 -15.61 41.83 2.23
CA LEU A 376 -16.74 41.48 1.34
C LEU A 376 -18.07 41.50 2.09
N VAL A 377 -19.09 42.08 1.48
CA VAL A 377 -20.46 42.05 1.97
C VAL A 377 -21.28 40.96 1.27
N PRO A 378 -22.37 40.45 1.89
CA PRO A 378 -23.22 39.41 1.27
C PRO A 378 -23.83 39.77 -0.08
N SER A 379 -23.83 41.05 -0.50
CA SER A 379 -24.26 41.47 -1.84
C SER A 379 -23.22 41.25 -2.92
N ASP A 380 -21.94 41.09 -2.57
CA ASP A 380 -20.83 40.97 -3.52
C ASP A 380 -20.67 39.54 -4.06
N TYR A 381 -21.29 38.57 -3.37
CA TYR A 381 -21.15 37.16 -3.69
C TYR A 381 -22.43 36.38 -3.48
N ILE A 382 -22.51 35.24 -4.15
CA ILE A 382 -23.53 34.21 -3.91
C ILE A 382 -22.89 32.97 -3.32
N ARG A 383 -23.66 32.24 -2.51
CA ARG A 383 -23.27 30.95 -1.94
C ARG A 383 -23.82 29.86 -2.84
N VAL A 384 -22.94 28.99 -3.32
CA VAL A 384 -23.24 27.94 -4.28
C VAL A 384 -22.82 26.59 -3.69
N PRO A 385 -23.68 25.56 -3.70
CA PRO A 385 -23.30 24.23 -3.24
C PRO A 385 -22.16 23.65 -4.09
N VAL A 386 -21.33 22.83 -3.46
CA VAL A 386 -20.17 22.19 -4.11
C VAL A 386 -20.54 21.44 -5.41
N PRO A 387 -21.65 20.66 -5.49
CA PRO A 387 -22.04 19.98 -6.73
C PRO A 387 -22.31 20.95 -7.89
N LEU A 388 -23.00 22.06 -7.64
CA LEU A 388 -23.32 23.06 -8.67
C LEU A 388 -22.08 23.82 -9.14
N TRP A 389 -21.18 24.18 -8.22
CA TRP A 389 -19.90 24.78 -8.57
C TRP A 389 -19.09 23.88 -9.51
N ARG A 390 -18.99 22.58 -9.20
CA ARG A 390 -18.31 21.60 -10.06
C ARG A 390 -18.97 21.49 -11.44
N ALA A 391 -20.29 21.53 -11.50
CA ALA A 391 -21.03 21.49 -12.77
C ALA A 391 -20.71 22.71 -13.66
N TRP A 392 -20.77 23.92 -13.13
CA TRP A 392 -20.43 25.12 -13.90
C TRP A 392 -18.98 25.14 -14.39
N LEU A 393 -18.03 24.69 -13.57
CA LEU A 393 -16.63 24.60 -13.98
C LEU A 393 -16.45 23.65 -15.18
N ARG A 394 -17.21 22.55 -15.20
CA ARG A 394 -17.20 21.59 -16.33
C ARG A 394 -17.89 22.16 -17.58
N TRP A 395 -19.02 22.83 -17.41
CA TRP A 395 -19.81 23.31 -18.56
C TRP A 395 -19.19 24.52 -19.26
N HIS A 396 -18.64 25.45 -18.47
CA HIS A 396 -18.23 26.78 -18.96
C HIS A 396 -16.75 27.09 -18.75
N GLY A 397 -16.05 26.29 -17.94
CA GLY A 397 -14.68 26.59 -17.54
C GLY A 397 -14.58 27.79 -16.62
N CYS A 398 -13.34 28.14 -16.24
CA CYS A 398 -13.03 29.32 -15.45
C CYS A 398 -12.17 30.28 -16.27
N ALA A 399 -12.45 31.59 -16.20
CA ALA A 399 -11.62 32.62 -16.81
C ALA A 399 -10.25 32.76 -16.11
N LEU A 400 -10.12 32.19 -14.90
CA LEU A 400 -8.92 32.20 -14.06
C LEU A 400 -8.30 30.81 -14.01
N THR A 401 -6.99 30.72 -13.78
CA THR A 401 -6.27 29.45 -13.61
C THR A 401 -6.77 28.65 -12.40
N VAL A 402 -6.47 27.34 -12.39
CA VAL A 402 -6.96 26.25 -11.53
C VAL A 402 -7.07 26.56 -10.02
N ASP A 403 -6.34 27.56 -9.51
CA ASP A 403 -6.37 28.06 -8.13
C ASP A 403 -7.56 28.99 -7.82
N SER A 404 -8.78 28.72 -8.30
CA SER A 404 -9.94 29.65 -8.19
C SER A 404 -11.18 29.05 -7.52
N GLN A 405 -10.99 28.06 -6.63
CA GLN A 405 -12.08 27.47 -5.85
C GLN A 405 -12.22 28.11 -4.46
N PHE A 406 -13.16 29.05 -4.32
CA PHE A 406 -13.45 29.70 -3.04
C PHE A 406 -14.39 28.86 -2.16
N THR A 407 -13.98 27.65 -1.79
CA THR A 407 -14.74 26.79 -0.85
C THR A 407 -14.59 27.33 0.57
N ARG A 408 -15.69 27.47 1.32
CA ARG A 408 -15.76 27.96 2.71
C ARG A 408 -16.66 27.07 3.56
N LYS A 409 -16.31 26.93 4.84
CA LYS A 409 -17.07 26.16 5.82
C LYS A 409 -18.03 27.04 6.61
N TYR A 410 -19.20 26.49 6.90
CA TYR A 410 -20.14 27.09 7.84
C TYR A 410 -19.78 26.63 9.25
N LEU A 411 -19.38 27.57 10.11
CA LEU A 411 -18.91 27.28 11.47
C LEU A 411 -19.92 27.78 12.51
N ASP A 412 -19.90 27.13 13.67
CA ASP A 412 -20.69 27.53 14.83
C ASP A 412 -20.23 28.85 15.43
N GLY A 413 -21.09 29.44 16.27
CA GLY A 413 -20.87 30.77 16.85
C GLY A 413 -19.57 30.92 17.65
N GLU A 414 -19.08 29.84 18.26
CA GLU A 414 -17.87 29.83 19.11
C GLU A 414 -16.59 30.28 18.39
N PHE A 415 -16.55 30.18 17.06
CA PHE A 415 -15.39 30.57 16.24
C PHE A 415 -15.40 32.06 15.83
N PHE A 416 -16.49 32.79 16.11
CA PHE A 416 -16.72 34.17 15.69
C PHE A 416 -16.90 35.13 16.88
N GLU A 417 -16.72 36.44 16.65
CA GLU A 417 -16.88 37.46 17.71
C GLU A 417 -18.34 37.65 18.15
N ASP A 418 -19.27 37.50 17.22
CA ASP A 418 -20.70 37.77 17.44
C ASP A 418 -21.46 36.57 18.04
N ASN A 419 -20.76 35.45 18.31
CA ASN A 419 -21.35 34.17 18.75
C ASN A 419 -22.50 33.66 17.86
N LYS A 420 -22.52 34.07 16.58
CA LYS A 420 -23.50 33.64 15.59
C LYS A 420 -22.86 32.72 14.57
N PRO A 421 -23.54 31.64 14.18
CA PRO A 421 -23.02 30.75 13.14
C PRO A 421 -22.95 31.50 11.80
N ALA A 422 -21.82 31.38 11.13
CA ALA A 422 -21.53 32.13 9.91
C ALA A 422 -20.59 31.34 8.98
N LEU A 423 -20.60 31.74 7.71
CA LEU A 423 -19.66 31.22 6.73
C LEU A 423 -18.27 31.82 7.01
N GLU A 424 -17.28 30.97 7.25
CA GLU A 424 -15.90 31.41 7.47
C GLU A 424 -15.33 31.94 6.14
N LEU A 425 -15.38 33.25 5.89
CA LEU A 425 -14.88 33.84 4.63
C LEU A 425 -13.35 33.85 4.52
N TYR A 426 -12.67 33.96 5.68
CA TYR A 426 -11.23 34.15 5.76
C TYR A 426 -10.62 33.10 6.70
N PRO A 427 -10.27 31.90 6.19
CA PRO A 427 -9.61 30.86 6.99
C PRO A 427 -8.23 31.30 7.51
N LEU A 428 -7.67 30.54 8.45
CA LEU A 428 -6.35 30.81 9.02
C LEU A 428 -5.25 30.53 7.99
N GLU A 429 -4.38 31.51 7.75
CA GLU A 429 -3.16 31.33 6.98
C GLU A 429 -2.02 30.91 7.92
N ILE A 430 -1.47 29.73 7.70
CA ILE A 430 -0.36 29.15 8.47
C ILE A 430 0.92 29.16 7.63
N LEU A 431 2.01 29.68 8.20
CA LEU A 431 3.36 29.56 7.64
C LEU A 431 4.04 28.39 8.33
N LEU A 432 4.45 27.40 7.54
CA LEU A 432 5.29 26.30 8.00
C LEU A 432 6.74 26.68 7.74
N LEU A 433 7.46 26.95 8.82
CA LEU A 433 8.90 27.14 8.81
C LEU A 433 9.58 25.77 8.90
N GLY A 434 10.72 25.61 8.23
CA GLY A 434 11.58 24.44 8.33
C GLY A 434 13.02 24.86 8.63
N HIS A 435 13.88 23.88 8.91
CA HIS A 435 15.31 24.12 9.09
C HIS A 435 16.02 24.17 7.74
N ASP A 436 16.89 25.18 7.53
CA ASP A 436 17.70 25.29 6.31
C ASP A 436 18.76 24.18 6.22
N ARG A 437 18.91 23.57 5.04
CA ARG A 437 19.82 22.44 4.76
C ARG A 437 21.05 22.82 3.92
N LYS A 438 21.47 24.10 3.93
CA LYS A 438 22.65 24.51 3.16
C LYS A 438 23.91 23.81 3.66
N LYS A 439 24.49 22.95 2.81
CA LYS A 439 25.84 22.40 3.00
C LYS A 439 26.86 23.54 2.96
N SER A 440 27.60 23.71 4.04
CA SER A 440 28.85 24.48 4.05
C SER A 440 29.82 23.88 3.01
N HIS A 441 30.54 24.72 2.29
CA HIS A 441 31.61 24.29 1.37
C HIS A 441 32.89 23.82 2.10
N ASP A 442 32.93 23.99 3.42
CA ASP A 442 34.01 23.57 4.30
C ASP A 442 33.43 22.56 5.30
N GLY A 443 33.96 21.34 5.34
CA GLY A 443 33.41 20.16 6.02
C GLY A 443 33.36 20.20 7.56
N SER A 444 33.08 21.36 8.15
CA SER A 444 32.80 21.55 9.56
C SER A 444 31.29 21.38 9.84
N GLU A 445 30.97 20.68 10.93
CA GLU A 445 29.61 20.32 11.36
C GLU A 445 28.67 21.54 11.41
N THR A 446 27.55 21.43 10.69
CA THR A 446 26.57 22.50 10.52
C THR A 446 25.70 22.66 11.77
N THR A 447 25.84 23.76 12.50
CA THR A 447 24.80 24.21 13.44
C THR A 447 23.56 24.67 12.66
N PRO A 448 22.34 24.15 12.90
CA PRO A 448 21.12 24.64 12.25
C PRO A 448 20.78 26.04 12.80
N ARG A 449 21.17 27.10 12.08
CA ARG A 449 21.09 28.49 12.59
C ARG A 449 19.94 29.33 12.02
N SER A 450 19.17 28.88 11.03
CA SER A 450 18.10 29.71 10.43
C SER A 450 16.84 28.90 10.09
N LEU A 451 15.68 29.44 10.51
CA LEU A 451 14.37 28.96 10.09
C LEU A 451 14.01 29.59 8.75
N THR A 452 13.70 28.76 7.76
CA THR A 452 13.28 29.22 6.44
C THR A 452 11.82 28.85 6.17
N PRO A 453 11.07 29.70 5.47
CA PRO A 453 9.72 29.33 5.04
C PRO A 453 9.74 28.13 4.08
N TRP A 454 9.06 27.04 4.45
CA TRP A 454 9.04 25.80 3.68
C TRP A 454 7.74 25.59 2.91
N ALA A 455 6.61 25.78 3.60
CA ALA A 455 5.27 25.69 3.03
C ALA A 455 4.32 26.68 3.71
N CYS A 456 3.13 26.87 3.13
CA CYS A 456 2.02 27.52 3.81
C CYS A 456 0.74 26.69 3.64
N ALA A 457 -0.24 26.90 4.51
CA ALA A 457 -1.54 26.27 4.43
C ALA A 457 -2.63 27.29 4.78
N GLN A 458 -3.77 27.21 4.09
CA GLN A 458 -5.01 27.88 4.47
C GLN A 458 -5.96 26.82 4.99
N VAL A 459 -6.30 26.90 6.27
CA VAL A 459 -7.08 25.87 6.97
C VAL A 459 -8.12 26.50 7.88
N SER A 460 -9.25 25.80 8.04
CA SER A 460 -10.34 26.18 8.94
C SER A 460 -9.85 26.35 10.39
N ARG A 461 -10.45 27.30 11.11
CA ARG A 461 -10.28 27.47 12.57
C ARG A 461 -10.66 26.23 13.39
N SER A 462 -11.53 25.38 12.86
CA SER A 462 -12.01 24.17 13.53
C SER A 462 -11.06 22.97 13.43
N MET A 463 -10.04 23.03 12.56
CA MET A 463 -9.09 21.92 12.36
C MET A 463 -8.22 21.71 13.61
N THR A 464 -7.83 20.46 13.88
CA THR A 464 -6.95 20.10 15.00
C THR A 464 -5.46 20.09 14.62
N VAL A 465 -4.57 20.05 15.62
CA VAL A 465 -3.12 19.93 15.40
C VAL A 465 -2.78 18.61 14.69
N ASP A 466 -3.42 17.50 15.05
CA ASP A 466 -3.19 16.21 14.42
C ASP A 466 -3.65 16.18 12.96
N GLU A 467 -4.81 16.77 12.66
CA GLU A 467 -5.30 16.91 11.29
C GLU A 467 -4.32 17.75 10.45
N LEU A 468 -3.79 18.84 10.99
CA LEU A 468 -2.78 19.67 10.32
C LEU A 468 -1.46 18.92 10.11
N LEU A 469 -1.00 18.15 11.10
CA LEU A 469 0.21 17.32 10.97
C LEU A 469 0.00 16.21 9.93
N SER A 470 -1.17 15.58 9.90
CA SER A 470 -1.54 14.56 8.92
C SER A 470 -1.58 15.13 7.50
N LEU A 471 -2.13 16.34 7.32
CA LEU A 471 -2.06 17.08 6.07
C LEU A 471 -0.61 17.31 5.64
N CYS A 472 0.24 17.77 6.56
CA CYS A 472 1.67 17.97 6.28
C CYS A 472 2.36 16.65 5.88
N LYS A 473 2.11 15.56 6.59
CA LYS A 473 2.70 14.24 6.29
C LYS A 473 2.29 13.74 4.91
N THR A 474 1.01 13.87 4.56
CA THR A 474 0.45 13.40 3.29
C THR A 474 1.00 14.21 2.12
N GLU A 475 0.88 15.54 2.18
CA GLU A 475 1.23 16.42 1.06
C GLU A 475 2.75 16.56 0.88
N LEU A 476 3.53 16.54 1.98
CA LEU A 476 4.99 16.59 1.93
C LEU A 476 5.66 15.20 1.87
N ARG A 477 4.87 14.12 1.85
CA ARG A 477 5.32 12.72 1.79
C ARG A 477 6.34 12.36 2.87
N LEU A 478 6.00 12.68 4.12
CA LEU A 478 6.83 12.41 5.30
C LEU A 478 6.45 11.04 5.90
N GLY A 479 7.41 10.31 6.48
CA GLY A 479 7.15 9.02 7.14
C GLY A 479 6.39 9.18 8.47
N ASP A 480 5.72 8.12 8.93
CA ASP A 480 4.79 8.15 10.07
C ASP A 480 5.39 8.67 11.39
N GLY A 481 6.72 8.62 11.56
CA GLY A 481 7.46 9.10 12.74
C GLY A 481 8.47 10.24 12.51
N ASP A 482 8.45 10.89 11.33
CA ASP A 482 9.53 11.80 10.91
C ASP A 482 9.22 13.29 11.06
N ALA A 483 8.08 13.69 11.63
CA ALA A 483 7.68 15.11 11.69
C ALA A 483 6.99 15.51 13.00
N ARG A 484 7.27 16.73 13.47
CA ARG A 484 6.67 17.37 14.66
C ARG A 484 6.34 18.84 14.38
N LEU A 485 5.32 19.36 15.06
CA LEU A 485 4.94 20.77 14.96
C LEU A 485 5.36 21.54 16.21
N TRP A 486 5.84 22.76 16.01
CA TRP A 486 6.28 23.66 17.07
C TRP A 486 5.65 25.03 16.91
N GLN A 487 5.26 25.64 18.03
CA GLN A 487 4.88 27.03 18.12
C GLN A 487 6.11 27.91 18.27
N VAL A 488 6.25 28.90 17.39
CA VAL A 488 7.38 29.83 17.39
C VAL A 488 7.06 31.04 18.28
N VAL A 489 7.78 31.16 19.39
CA VAL A 489 7.72 32.31 20.31
C VAL A 489 8.68 33.40 19.80
N LYS A 490 8.33 34.69 19.92
CA LYS A 490 9.10 35.81 19.33
C LYS A 490 10.56 35.80 19.78
N GLU A 491 11.44 36.33 18.92
CA GLU A 491 12.93 36.23 18.95
C GLU A 491 13.67 36.67 20.23
N ASN A 492 13.01 37.13 21.31
CA ASN A 492 13.71 37.64 22.49
C ASN A 492 13.42 36.96 23.83
N GLU A 493 12.43 36.08 23.99
CA GLU A 493 12.19 35.40 25.27
C GLU A 493 11.65 33.97 25.08
N GLU A 494 12.35 33.00 25.69
CA GLU A 494 12.06 31.55 25.79
C GLU A 494 12.00 30.75 24.47
N GLY A 495 12.34 29.46 24.51
CA GLY A 495 12.49 28.60 23.31
C GLY A 495 11.17 28.36 22.56
N ASN A 496 11.25 27.73 21.38
CA ASN A 496 10.05 27.25 20.68
C ASN A 496 9.31 26.21 21.54
N VAL A 497 7.98 26.16 21.43
CA VAL A 497 7.13 25.23 22.21
C VAL A 497 6.67 24.08 21.32
N LEU A 498 6.92 22.83 21.71
CA LEU A 498 6.48 21.65 20.97
C LEU A 498 4.96 21.47 21.10
N LEU A 499 4.24 21.31 19.99
CA LEU A 499 2.80 21.04 19.97
C LEU A 499 2.56 19.52 20.01
N ASP A 500 2.36 18.98 21.20
CA ASP A 500 2.21 17.54 21.46
C ASP A 500 0.80 17.12 21.92
N ASP A 501 -0.12 18.07 22.06
CA ASP A 501 -1.56 17.81 22.24
C ASP A 501 -2.29 17.84 20.89
N GLY A 502 -2.57 16.65 20.36
CA GLY A 502 -3.20 16.45 19.05
C GLY A 502 -4.65 16.91 18.94
N ASN A 503 -5.37 17.00 20.06
CA ASN A 503 -6.81 17.33 20.11
C ASN A 503 -7.09 18.84 20.18
N GLN A 504 -6.05 19.65 20.40
CA GLN A 504 -6.21 21.10 20.45
C GLN A 504 -6.59 21.65 19.07
N ASN A 505 -7.65 22.47 19.01
CA ASN A 505 -8.04 23.10 17.75
C ASN A 505 -7.21 24.37 17.47
N LEU A 506 -7.11 24.74 16.19
CA LEU A 506 -6.31 25.90 15.77
C LEU A 506 -6.87 27.23 16.30
N HIS A 507 -8.18 27.32 16.57
CA HIS A 507 -8.79 28.50 17.19
C HIS A 507 -8.28 28.74 18.63
N GLN A 508 -8.17 27.69 19.43
CA GLN A 508 -7.65 27.72 20.80
C GLN A 508 -6.17 28.12 20.80
N LEU A 509 -5.37 27.53 19.90
CA LEU A 509 -3.96 27.91 19.70
C LEU A 509 -3.78 29.35 19.22
N TYR A 510 -4.65 29.82 18.34
CA TYR A 510 -4.60 31.18 17.84
C TYR A 510 -4.95 32.20 18.93
N THR A 511 -5.91 31.87 19.80
CA THR A 511 -6.36 32.73 20.91
C THR A 511 -5.32 32.81 22.03
N SER A 512 -4.60 31.73 22.32
CA SER A 512 -3.55 31.70 23.35
C SER A 512 -2.35 32.60 23.01
N LEU A 513 -2.13 32.95 21.74
CA LEU A 513 -1.06 33.82 21.26
C LEU A 513 -1.25 35.32 21.54
N GLY A 514 -2.34 35.73 22.21
CA GLY A 514 -2.61 37.13 22.55
C GLY A 514 -2.76 38.08 21.35
N LYS A 515 -2.95 37.52 20.14
CA LYS A 515 -3.14 38.30 18.92
C LYS A 515 -4.56 38.85 18.86
N THR A 516 -4.70 40.14 18.55
CA THR A 516 -6.00 40.75 18.25
C THR A 516 -6.60 40.07 17.02
N LYS A 517 -7.87 39.66 17.09
CA LYS A 517 -8.67 38.91 16.08
C LYS A 517 -8.73 39.50 14.65
N LYS A 518 -8.00 40.60 14.36
CA LYS A 518 -7.92 41.26 13.04
C LYS A 518 -6.92 40.61 12.05
N VAL A 519 -6.02 39.72 12.46
CA VAL A 519 -4.98 39.18 11.55
C VAL A 519 -4.99 37.65 11.52
N ASN A 520 -5.61 37.05 10.48
CA ASN A 520 -5.71 35.59 10.28
C ASN A 520 -4.38 34.91 9.86
N LYS A 521 -3.26 35.25 10.50
CA LYS A 521 -1.90 34.73 10.18
C LYS A 521 -1.22 34.11 11.40
N MET A 522 -0.74 32.87 11.23
CA MET A 522 -0.06 32.08 12.27
C MET A 522 1.24 31.46 11.73
N LYS A 523 2.30 31.45 12.53
CA LYS A 523 3.58 30.84 12.15
C LYS A 523 3.82 29.62 13.02
N LEU A 524 4.15 28.50 12.39
CA LEU A 524 4.51 27.24 13.02
C LEU A 524 5.82 26.73 12.43
N LEU A 525 6.55 25.96 13.20
CA LEU A 525 7.76 25.26 12.76
C LEU A 525 7.43 23.78 12.57
N LEU A 526 7.61 23.30 11.34
CA LEU A 526 7.55 21.88 10.99
C LEU A 526 8.96 21.31 11.06
N GLU A 527 9.24 20.61 12.15
CA GLU A 527 10.51 19.95 12.36
C GLU A 527 10.47 18.56 11.73
N VAL A 528 11.49 18.23 10.93
CA VAL A 528 11.63 16.91 10.30
C VAL A 528 12.91 16.26 10.74
N ARG A 529 12.79 14.99 11.14
CA ARG A 529 13.89 14.18 11.63
C ARG A 529 14.91 13.91 10.52
N GLU A 530 16.21 14.01 10.85
CA GLU A 530 17.26 13.76 9.87
C GLU A 530 17.48 12.25 9.64
N ARG A 531 17.30 11.78 8.40
CA ARG A 531 17.33 10.34 8.04
C ARG A 531 18.69 9.65 8.25
N GLY A 532 19.79 10.41 8.39
CA GLY A 532 21.13 9.85 8.60
C GLY A 532 21.55 9.75 10.06
N THR A 533 21.18 10.75 10.86
CA THR A 533 21.63 10.90 12.26
C THR A 533 20.52 10.59 13.28
N GLY A 534 19.26 10.50 12.83
CA GLY A 534 18.11 10.33 13.70
C GLY A 534 17.87 11.51 14.66
N VAL A 535 18.53 12.65 14.45
CA VAL A 535 18.46 13.81 15.36
C VAL A 535 17.33 14.75 14.95
N TRP A 536 16.67 15.31 15.97
CA TRP A 536 15.74 16.42 15.84
C TRP A 536 16.52 17.76 15.85
N PRO A 537 16.45 18.58 14.78
CA PRO A 537 17.21 19.84 14.69
C PRO A 537 17.04 20.82 15.87
N GLU A 538 15.85 20.94 16.46
CA GLU A 538 15.62 21.77 17.65
C GLU A 538 16.21 21.13 18.91
N GLU A 539 16.31 19.80 19.00
CA GLU A 539 17.05 19.09 20.07
C GLU A 539 18.55 19.37 20.00
N LEU A 540 19.12 19.35 18.78
CA LEU A 540 20.51 19.74 18.56
C LEU A 540 20.74 21.21 18.93
N ARG A 541 19.83 22.11 18.54
CA ARG A 541 19.93 23.55 18.85
C ARG A 541 19.83 23.82 20.35
N ALA A 542 18.90 23.15 21.05
CA ALA A 542 18.75 23.23 22.50
C ALA A 542 20.04 22.80 23.22
N SER A 543 20.67 21.71 22.77
CA SER A 543 21.95 21.22 23.29
C SER A 543 23.07 22.24 23.15
N LEU A 544 23.28 22.75 21.93
CA LEU A 544 24.36 23.70 21.62
C LEU A 544 24.21 25.06 22.31
N THR A 545 22.97 25.46 22.61
CA THR A 545 22.67 26.76 23.24
C THR A 545 22.42 26.66 24.73
N GLY A 546 22.33 25.44 25.29
CA GLY A 546 21.94 25.19 26.68
C GLY A 546 20.50 25.61 27.01
N LYS A 547 19.66 25.94 26.01
CA LYS A 547 18.26 26.33 26.20
C LYS A 547 17.38 25.11 26.41
N GLN A 548 16.43 25.18 27.34
CA GLN A 548 15.48 24.08 27.58
C GLN A 548 14.43 24.00 26.46
N ILE A 549 14.05 22.77 26.11
CA ILE A 549 12.88 22.49 25.26
C ILE A 549 11.63 22.52 26.13
N THR A 550 10.60 23.22 25.66
CA THR A 550 9.32 23.33 26.36
C THR A 550 8.25 22.63 25.52
N ALA A 551 7.52 21.67 26.09
CA ALA A 551 6.38 21.03 25.43
C ALA A 551 5.05 21.71 25.83
N ALA A 552 4.08 21.78 24.91
CA ALA A 552 2.77 22.39 25.16
C ALA A 552 2.01 21.62 26.24
N SER A 553 2.10 20.29 26.26
CA SER A 553 1.53 19.44 27.30
C SER A 553 2.09 19.75 28.68
N THR A 554 3.34 20.21 28.82
CA THR A 554 3.91 20.65 30.11
C THR A 554 3.38 21.98 30.62
N LEU A 555 2.69 22.77 29.79
CA LEU A 555 2.00 24.00 30.19
C LEU A 555 0.55 23.75 30.65
N SER A 556 0.04 22.53 30.44
CA SER A 556 -1.23 22.09 31.02
C SER A 556 -1.12 21.87 32.53
N SER A 557 -2.17 22.18 33.29
CA SER A 557 -2.16 22.20 34.76
C SER A 557 -1.83 20.85 35.41
N SER A 558 -1.95 19.74 34.68
CA SER A 558 -1.66 18.38 35.16
C SER A 558 -0.16 18.03 35.13
N ASN A 559 0.60 18.49 34.13
CA ASN A 559 2.02 18.12 33.95
C ASN A 559 3.03 19.12 34.57
N ALA A 560 2.59 20.30 35.02
CA ALA A 560 3.42 21.20 35.83
C ALA A 560 3.92 20.56 37.13
N GLN A 561 3.31 19.45 37.58
CA GLN A 561 3.74 18.66 38.75
C GLN A 561 4.98 17.76 38.49
N LEU A 562 5.37 17.52 37.23
CA LEU A 562 6.53 16.68 36.89
C LEU A 562 7.87 17.43 37.04
N SER A 563 7.89 18.76 36.88
CA SER A 563 9.12 19.55 37.03
C SER A 563 9.58 19.57 38.48
N GLY A 564 10.77 19.04 38.74
CA GLY A 564 11.34 18.90 40.09
C GLY A 564 11.22 17.50 40.69
N ARG A 565 10.63 16.52 39.99
CA ARG A 565 10.63 15.11 40.43
C ARG A 565 12.01 14.46 40.16
N PRO A 566 12.70 13.90 41.18
CA PRO A 566 13.97 13.20 41.00
C PRO A 566 13.89 12.10 39.93
N GLY A 567 14.78 12.14 38.95
CA GLY A 567 14.85 11.16 37.87
C GLY A 567 13.82 11.33 36.75
N ALA A 568 12.89 12.30 36.81
CA ALA A 568 11.97 12.60 35.70
C ALA A 568 12.59 13.63 34.73
N VAL A 569 13.73 13.26 34.12
CA VAL A 569 14.56 14.18 33.33
C VAL A 569 14.86 13.57 31.96
N GLY A 570 14.70 14.35 30.88
CA GLY A 570 15.02 13.92 29.52
C GLY A 570 16.53 13.98 29.21
N LEU A 571 17.02 13.08 28.35
CA LEU A 571 18.42 13.08 27.89
C LEU A 571 18.51 13.55 26.44
N VAL A 572 19.32 14.57 26.18
CA VAL A 572 19.47 15.13 24.83
C VAL A 572 20.29 14.19 23.95
N ASN A 573 19.80 13.92 22.75
CA ASN A 573 20.45 13.04 21.78
C ASN A 573 21.39 13.85 20.86
N TYR A 574 22.66 13.44 20.78
CA TYR A 574 23.72 14.12 20.04
C TYR A 574 24.08 13.44 18.69
N GLY A 575 23.20 12.59 18.14
CA GLY A 575 23.47 11.83 16.93
C GLY A 575 23.47 10.34 17.20
N ASN A 576 22.37 9.66 16.84
CA ASN A 576 22.21 8.22 16.98
C ASN A 576 22.42 7.63 18.41
N PHE A 577 22.48 8.45 19.48
CA PHE A 577 22.71 7.99 20.86
C PHE A 577 21.44 7.57 21.61
N CYS A 578 20.30 7.47 20.93
CA CYS A 578 19.05 7.03 21.53
C CYS A 578 19.18 5.67 22.25
N TYR A 579 20.01 4.75 21.75
CA TYR A 579 20.30 3.46 22.40
C TYR A 579 20.98 3.64 23.78
N ARG A 580 21.88 4.63 23.91
CA ARG A 580 22.52 4.98 25.19
C ARG A 580 21.52 5.60 26.14
N ASN A 581 20.77 6.59 25.66
CA ASN A 581 19.76 7.28 26.44
C ASN A 581 18.73 6.31 27.03
N ALA A 582 18.18 5.41 26.22
CA ALA A 582 17.23 4.41 26.68
C ALA A 582 17.84 3.45 27.71
N GLY A 583 19.08 2.97 27.47
CA GLY A 583 19.80 2.11 28.41
C GLY A 583 20.08 2.78 29.76
N ILE A 584 20.57 4.02 29.75
CA ILE A 584 20.82 4.83 30.96
C ILE A 584 19.51 5.04 31.73
N GLN A 585 18.44 5.44 31.04
CA GLN A 585 17.14 5.67 31.66
C GLN A 585 16.54 4.42 32.32
N CYS A 586 16.83 3.23 31.77
CA CYS A 586 16.42 1.98 32.38
C CYS A 586 17.27 1.64 33.62
N LEU A 587 18.60 1.71 33.51
CA LEU A 587 19.53 1.41 34.62
C LEU A 587 19.38 2.38 35.80
N ALA A 588 19.08 3.65 35.49
CA ALA A 588 18.70 4.68 36.44
C ALA A 588 17.58 4.25 37.41
N ARG A 589 16.68 3.33 37.00
CA ARG A 589 15.57 2.86 37.86
C ARG A 589 15.94 1.77 38.84
N VAL A 590 17.16 1.24 38.76
CA VAL A 590 17.66 0.25 39.71
C VAL A 590 18.03 0.99 41.00
N SER A 591 17.07 1.05 41.93
CA SER A 591 17.16 1.90 43.13
C SER A 591 18.45 1.71 43.95
N PRO A 592 18.91 0.48 44.27
CA PRO A 592 20.16 0.28 45.00
C PRO A 592 21.40 0.77 44.25
N LEU A 593 21.43 0.58 42.93
CA LEU A 593 22.54 1.04 42.09
C LEU A 593 22.60 2.57 42.05
N THR A 594 21.46 3.22 41.89
CA THR A 594 21.38 4.68 41.89
C THR A 594 21.76 5.24 43.25
N GLN A 595 21.25 4.67 44.36
CA GLN A 595 21.58 5.11 45.71
C GLN A 595 23.09 5.05 45.98
N TYR A 596 23.75 3.97 45.58
CA TYR A 596 25.20 3.81 45.70
C TYR A 596 25.99 4.97 45.06
N PHE A 597 25.56 5.47 43.90
CA PHE A 597 26.24 6.58 43.21
C PHE A 597 25.84 7.98 43.71
N LEU A 598 24.71 8.10 44.40
CA LEU A 598 24.28 9.35 45.04
C LEU A 598 25.06 9.62 46.33
N GLU A 599 25.60 8.60 46.98
CA GLU A 599 26.45 8.72 48.17
C GLU A 599 27.89 9.11 47.79
N ASP A 600 28.48 10.07 48.53
CA ASP A 600 29.79 10.62 48.20
C ASP A 600 30.97 9.73 48.62
N GLU A 601 30.80 8.91 49.66
CA GLU A 601 31.85 8.04 50.21
C GLU A 601 32.33 7.03 49.16
N HIS A 602 31.39 6.36 48.50
CA HIS A 602 31.68 5.34 47.49
C HIS A 602 32.38 5.87 46.23
N LEU A 603 32.09 7.12 45.83
CA LEU A 603 32.74 7.74 44.67
C LEU A 603 34.22 8.07 44.96
N GLU A 604 34.53 8.48 46.18
CA GLU A 604 35.90 8.74 46.61
C GLU A 604 36.73 7.45 46.70
N ASP A 605 36.11 6.34 47.07
CA ASP A 605 36.76 5.02 47.10
C ASP A 605 37.10 4.52 45.69
N ILE A 606 36.20 4.70 44.72
CA ILE A 606 36.44 4.39 43.30
C ILE A 606 37.61 5.22 42.74
N LYS A 607 37.71 6.51 43.10
CA LYS A 607 38.82 7.37 42.66
C LYS A 607 40.19 6.96 43.21
N LYS A 608 40.23 6.31 44.38
CA LYS A 608 41.47 5.89 45.05
C LYS A 608 41.98 4.51 44.60
N ALA A 609 41.18 3.75 43.85
CA ALA A 609 41.55 2.42 43.37
C ALA A 609 42.78 2.45 42.43
N ASN A 610 43.72 1.53 42.61
CA ASN A 610 45.01 1.53 41.92
C ASN A 610 45.01 0.68 40.62
N THR A 611 45.79 1.10 39.62
CA THR A 611 45.40 1.07 38.21
C THR A 611 45.95 -0.10 37.37
N ARG A 612 45.03 -0.88 36.77
CA ARG A 612 45.22 -1.58 35.48
C ARG A 612 44.16 -1.21 34.42
N ARG A 613 42.95 -0.80 34.82
CA ARG A 613 41.85 -0.36 33.94
C ARG A 613 41.33 1.03 34.33
N LYS A 614 42.00 2.09 33.85
CA LYS A 614 41.64 3.51 34.14
C LYS A 614 40.38 3.96 33.38
N ASP A 615 40.19 3.38 32.20
CA ASP A 615 39.06 3.50 31.29
C ASP A 615 37.71 3.21 31.98
N ALA A 616 37.63 2.13 32.74
CA ALA A 616 36.43 1.74 33.47
C ALA A 616 36.06 2.73 34.58
N ILE A 617 37.08 3.19 35.32
CA ILE A 617 36.93 4.12 36.43
C ILE A 617 36.42 5.46 35.94
N GLU A 618 37.00 5.99 34.86
CA GLU A 618 36.57 7.25 34.25
C GLU A 618 35.11 7.20 33.79
N THR A 619 34.73 6.15 33.06
CA THR A 619 33.35 5.94 32.58
C THR A 619 32.36 5.87 33.74
N THR A 620 32.73 5.19 34.83
CA THR A 620 31.91 5.05 36.04
C THR A 620 31.73 6.39 36.77
N ILE A 621 32.78 7.21 36.85
CA ILE A 621 32.73 8.54 37.47
C ILE A 621 31.79 9.46 36.68
N GLU A 622 31.89 9.49 35.35
CA GLU A 622 31.01 10.32 34.52
C GLU A 622 29.55 9.84 34.57
N TYR A 623 29.32 8.52 34.65
CA TYR A 623 27.98 7.97 34.89
C TYR A 623 27.40 8.44 36.24
N ALA A 624 28.19 8.39 37.31
CA ALA A 624 27.76 8.85 38.64
C ALA A 624 27.42 10.34 38.66
N LYS A 625 28.21 11.19 37.98
CA LYS A 625 27.90 12.62 37.83
C LYS A 625 26.59 12.85 37.10
N LEU A 626 26.36 12.12 36.00
CA LEU A 626 25.12 12.20 35.23
C LEU A 626 23.90 11.82 36.09
N LEU A 627 23.98 10.71 36.85
CA LEU A 627 22.92 10.32 37.78
C LEU A 627 22.65 11.39 38.83
N ARG A 628 23.69 11.98 39.43
CA ARG A 628 23.51 13.07 40.42
C ARG A 628 22.78 14.28 39.81
N GLU A 629 23.08 14.63 38.56
CA GLU A 629 22.38 15.71 37.87
C GLU A 629 20.91 15.36 37.58
N MET A 630 20.63 14.12 37.16
CA MET A 630 19.27 13.62 36.93
C MET A 630 18.41 13.61 38.21
N TRP A 631 18.99 13.26 39.37
CA TRP A 631 18.27 13.20 40.65
C TRP A 631 18.19 14.53 41.38
N ALA A 632 19.07 15.48 41.08
CA ALA A 632 18.95 16.85 41.58
C ALA A 632 17.69 17.56 41.04
N ALA A 633 17.13 17.09 39.92
CA ALA A 633 15.89 17.56 39.29
C ALA A 633 15.82 19.09 39.05
N LYS A 634 16.98 19.76 38.94
CA LYS A 634 17.09 21.21 38.70
C LYS A 634 16.78 21.59 37.25
N LYS A 635 17.00 20.67 36.32
CA LYS A 635 16.82 20.85 34.88
C LYS A 635 15.80 19.84 34.37
N LYS A 636 14.99 20.24 33.38
CA LYS A 636 14.04 19.34 32.71
C LYS A 636 14.75 18.33 31.80
N ASN A 637 15.82 18.78 31.12
CA ASN A 637 16.59 17.99 30.17
C ASN A 637 18.10 18.17 30.45
N ILE A 638 18.89 17.11 30.28
CA ILE A 638 20.34 17.08 30.47
C ILE A 638 21.02 16.57 29.20
N ALA A 639 22.15 17.17 28.82
CA ALA A 639 22.99 16.69 27.73
C ALA A 639 24.19 15.91 28.32
N PRO A 640 24.28 14.58 28.13
CA PRO A 640 25.33 13.75 28.72
C PRO A 640 26.66 13.83 27.92
N ASN A 641 27.21 15.04 27.73
CA ASN A 641 28.39 15.25 26.88
C ASN A 641 29.64 14.57 27.49
N ASP A 642 29.95 14.88 28.75
CA ASP A 642 31.14 14.33 29.44
C ASP A 642 31.11 12.79 29.50
N PHE A 643 29.93 12.22 29.71
CA PHE A 643 29.73 10.77 29.70
C PHE A 643 29.91 10.16 28.30
N ASN A 644 29.38 10.80 27.26
CA ASN A 644 29.55 10.33 25.88
C ASN A 644 31.01 10.41 25.41
N ASP A 645 31.74 11.45 25.83
CA ASP A 645 33.16 11.61 25.51
C ASP A 645 34.01 10.55 26.23
N ALA A 646 33.71 10.25 27.49
CA ALA A 646 34.35 9.15 28.22
C ALA A 646 34.15 7.79 27.53
N ILE A 647 32.95 7.49 27.02
CA ILE A 647 32.71 6.25 26.26
C ILE A 647 33.50 6.21 24.95
N ARG A 648 33.52 7.32 24.21
CA ARG A 648 34.24 7.43 22.93
C ARG A 648 35.74 7.19 23.09
N MET A 649 36.33 7.67 24.18
CA MET A 649 37.76 7.49 24.45
C MET A 649 38.12 6.08 24.93
N ASN A 650 37.16 5.37 25.54
CA ASN A 650 37.43 4.13 26.29
C ASN A 650 36.90 2.85 25.61
N SER A 651 36.24 2.95 24.45
CA SER A 651 35.71 1.78 23.73
C SER A 651 35.72 1.95 22.21
N ASP A 652 36.56 1.15 21.53
CA ASP A 652 36.61 1.06 20.06
C ASP A 652 35.25 0.72 19.42
N MET A 653 34.41 -0.05 20.13
CA MET A 653 33.09 -0.46 19.63
C MET A 653 32.06 0.68 19.56
N PHE A 654 32.26 1.76 20.32
CA PHE A 654 31.29 2.85 20.50
C PHE A 654 31.90 4.23 20.18
N GLU A 655 33.01 4.25 19.44
CA GLU A 655 33.77 5.44 19.05
C GLU A 655 32.99 6.32 18.04
N CYS A 656 32.31 5.68 17.08
CA CYS A 656 31.57 6.34 15.99
C CYS A 656 30.16 6.79 16.42
N SER A 657 29.66 7.88 15.80
CA SER A 657 28.26 8.35 15.98
C SER A 657 27.24 7.53 15.17
N GLU A 658 27.47 6.22 15.03
CA GLU A 658 26.57 5.29 14.35
C GLU A 658 25.52 4.73 15.32
N GLN A 659 24.47 4.09 14.78
CA GLN A 659 23.50 3.39 15.62
C GLN A 659 24.07 2.06 16.08
N HIS A 660 23.89 1.77 17.37
CA HIS A 660 24.29 0.51 17.98
C HIS A 660 23.12 -0.14 18.71
N ASP A 661 23.35 -1.40 19.10
CA ASP A 661 22.42 -2.18 19.88
C ASP A 661 22.39 -1.71 21.35
N CYS A 662 21.18 -1.38 21.85
CA CYS A 662 20.99 -1.00 23.25
C CYS A 662 21.40 -2.12 24.22
N GLN A 663 21.25 -3.40 23.83
CA GLN A 663 21.62 -4.53 24.67
C GLN A 663 23.14 -4.62 24.85
N GLU A 664 23.90 -4.46 23.75
CA GLU A 664 25.37 -4.45 23.79
C GLU A 664 25.88 -3.28 24.65
N PHE A 665 25.25 -2.11 24.53
CA PHE A 665 25.59 -0.95 25.36
C PHE A 665 25.33 -1.17 26.85
N VAL A 666 24.17 -1.73 27.22
CA VAL A 666 23.86 -2.04 28.63
C VAL A 666 24.83 -3.08 29.19
N ALA A 667 25.16 -4.11 28.43
CA ALA A 667 26.12 -5.13 28.83
C ALA A 667 27.52 -4.53 29.04
N PHE A 668 27.97 -3.68 28.11
CA PHE A 668 29.23 -2.93 28.24
C PHE A 668 29.25 -2.06 29.49
N LEU A 669 28.20 -1.25 29.71
CA LEU A 669 28.15 -0.35 30.86
C LEU A 669 28.19 -1.12 32.17
N LEU A 670 27.44 -2.22 32.30
CA LEU A 670 27.49 -3.08 33.49
C LEU A 670 28.88 -3.67 33.74
N ASP A 671 29.64 -4.05 32.70
CA ASP A 671 31.03 -4.52 32.85
C ASP A 671 31.98 -3.43 33.36
N GLN A 672 31.83 -2.19 32.87
CA GLN A 672 32.62 -1.04 33.34
C GLN A 672 32.32 -0.71 34.80
N LEU A 673 31.04 -0.71 35.18
CA LEU A 673 30.60 -0.48 36.57
C LEU A 673 31.11 -1.61 37.48
N HIS A 674 30.96 -2.88 37.06
CA HIS A 674 31.44 -4.05 37.80
C HIS A 674 32.94 -3.95 38.06
N THR A 675 33.74 -3.69 37.02
CA THR A 675 35.20 -3.61 37.10
C THR A 675 35.65 -2.53 38.08
N SER A 676 35.03 -1.35 38.01
CA SER A 676 35.40 -0.21 38.85
C SER A 676 35.07 -0.43 40.32
N MET A 677 33.92 -1.03 40.60
CA MET A 677 33.52 -1.39 41.96
C MET A 677 34.39 -2.51 42.53
N TYR A 678 34.72 -3.51 41.73
CA TYR A 678 35.58 -4.62 42.15
C TYR A 678 36.99 -4.16 42.54
N GLU A 679 37.63 -3.30 41.73
CA GLU A 679 38.96 -2.77 42.06
C GLU A 679 38.94 -1.86 43.29
N ALA A 680 37.85 -1.10 43.51
CA ALA A 680 37.65 -0.32 44.73
C ALA A 680 37.55 -1.23 45.96
N ASN A 681 36.70 -2.26 45.92
CA ASN A 681 36.54 -3.24 47.00
C ASN A 681 37.85 -3.97 47.31
N LYS A 682 38.59 -4.41 46.28
CA LYS A 682 39.89 -5.07 46.43
C LYS A 682 40.95 -4.16 47.04
N THR A 683 40.88 -2.86 46.79
CA THR A 683 41.80 -1.88 47.38
C THR A 683 41.49 -1.64 48.86
N LEU A 684 40.20 -1.59 49.23
CA LEU A 684 39.73 -1.46 50.62
C LEU A 684 39.94 -2.74 51.44
N HIS A 685 39.75 -3.90 50.80
CA HIS A 685 39.82 -5.23 51.40
C HIS A 685 40.75 -6.13 50.57
N PRO A 686 42.08 -5.98 50.71
CA PRO A 686 43.02 -6.83 49.98
C PRO A 686 42.82 -8.30 50.37
N PRO A 687 42.75 -9.23 49.40
CA PRO A 687 42.58 -10.64 49.70
C PRO A 687 43.75 -11.15 50.56
N PRO A 688 43.51 -12.07 51.50
CA PRO A 688 44.56 -12.66 52.32
C PRO A 688 45.62 -13.32 51.41
N PRO A 689 46.92 -13.31 51.81
CA PRO A 689 47.96 -13.97 51.04
C PRO A 689 47.60 -15.46 50.85
N PRO A 690 47.91 -16.04 49.67
CA PRO A 690 47.62 -17.44 49.43
C PRO A 690 48.34 -18.32 50.47
N ASP A 691 47.58 -19.09 51.24
CA ASP A 691 48.14 -20.13 52.12
C ASP A 691 48.88 -21.17 51.26
N GLU A 692 50.21 -21.21 51.33
CA GLU A 692 51.05 -22.21 50.64
C GLU A 692 50.88 -23.65 51.19
N ASP A 693 50.10 -23.85 52.26
CA ASP A 693 50.01 -25.13 53.00
C ASP A 693 48.70 -25.91 52.86
N LYS A 694 47.82 -25.57 51.91
CA LYS A 694 46.68 -26.46 51.56
C LYS A 694 47.00 -27.31 50.34
N LYS A 695 47.64 -28.46 50.59
CA LYS A 695 47.59 -29.59 49.66
C LYS A 695 46.12 -29.85 49.32
N GLU A 696 45.77 -29.68 48.05
CA GLU A 696 44.52 -30.12 47.48
C GLU A 696 44.26 -31.57 47.91
N VAL A 697 43.30 -31.74 48.82
CA VAL A 697 42.70 -33.05 49.04
C VAL A 697 41.91 -33.33 47.77
N THR A 698 42.46 -34.16 46.88
CA THR A 698 41.74 -34.75 45.76
C THR A 698 40.64 -35.64 46.34
N ARG A 699 39.50 -35.02 46.67
CA ARG A 699 38.24 -35.72 46.89
C ARG A 699 37.87 -36.38 45.56
N ASP A 700 37.46 -37.65 45.60
CA ASP A 700 37.06 -38.40 44.41
C ASP A 700 35.86 -37.71 43.73
N LEU A 701 36.14 -36.96 42.66
CA LEU A 701 35.21 -36.11 41.89
C LEU A 701 34.11 -36.86 41.10
N LYS A 702 33.89 -38.16 41.35
CA LYS A 702 33.06 -39.01 40.49
C LYS A 702 31.57 -39.04 40.86
N ASP A 703 31.18 -38.62 42.06
CA ASP A 703 29.78 -38.67 42.53
C ASP A 703 29.31 -37.35 43.21
N GLU A 704 29.73 -36.20 42.70
CA GLU A 704 29.22 -34.90 43.17
C GLU A 704 27.83 -34.59 42.59
N SER A 705 26.91 -34.20 43.47
CA SER A 705 25.56 -33.74 43.12
C SER A 705 25.59 -32.44 42.31
N ASP A 706 24.51 -32.16 41.57
CA ASP A 706 24.42 -30.93 40.78
C ASP A 706 24.33 -29.69 41.70
N GLU A 707 23.77 -29.84 42.91
CA GLU A 707 23.73 -28.80 43.95
C GLU A 707 25.14 -28.42 44.44
N GLU A 708 26.00 -29.39 44.73
CA GLU A 708 27.38 -29.14 45.20
C GLU A 708 28.25 -28.50 44.11
N LYS A 709 28.03 -28.85 42.85
CA LYS A 709 28.72 -28.24 41.70
C LYS A 709 28.29 -26.80 41.48
N ALA A 710 26.98 -26.53 41.55
CA ALA A 710 26.44 -25.19 41.41
C ALA A 710 26.95 -24.27 42.52
N GLU A 711 26.92 -24.73 43.78
CA GLU A 711 27.37 -23.95 44.94
C GLU A 711 28.87 -23.66 44.89
N ARG A 712 29.69 -24.64 44.49
CA ARG A 712 31.13 -24.45 44.32
C ARG A 712 31.45 -23.43 43.22
N SER A 713 30.82 -23.60 42.06
CA SER A 713 30.98 -22.68 40.93
C SER A 713 30.55 -21.26 41.31
N TRP A 714 29.46 -21.12 42.07
CA TRP A 714 28.98 -19.84 42.57
C TRP A 714 29.96 -19.20 43.55
N THR A 715 30.43 -19.97 44.54
CA THR A 715 31.40 -19.51 45.56
C THR A 715 32.73 -19.09 44.93
N GLU A 716 33.19 -19.82 43.90
CA GLU A 716 34.40 -19.47 43.16
C GLU A 716 34.22 -18.18 42.36
N TYR A 717 33.07 -18.03 41.70
CA TYR A 717 32.75 -16.84 40.94
C TYR A 717 32.63 -15.59 41.84
N GLU A 718 31.95 -15.69 42.99
CA GLU A 718 31.75 -14.61 43.96
C GLU A 718 33.08 -14.12 44.55
N LYS A 719 34.00 -15.04 44.87
CA LYS A 719 35.35 -14.70 45.33
C LYS A 719 36.18 -13.93 44.31
N GLN A 720 35.93 -14.17 43.02
CA GLN A 720 36.67 -13.54 41.93
C GLN A 720 36.03 -12.23 41.45
N ASN A 721 34.73 -12.00 41.75
CA ASN A 721 33.90 -10.96 41.14
C ASN A 721 33.01 -10.25 42.18
N ASP A 722 33.59 -9.80 43.29
CA ASP A 722 32.88 -9.13 44.39
C ASP A 722 32.54 -7.65 44.07
N SER A 723 31.32 -7.40 43.59
CA SER A 723 30.79 -6.05 43.39
C SER A 723 29.26 -5.99 43.51
N LEU A 724 28.72 -4.79 43.70
CA LEU A 724 27.28 -4.55 43.74
C LEU A 724 26.57 -5.00 42.45
N VAL A 725 27.24 -4.89 41.29
CA VAL A 725 26.68 -5.38 40.02
C VAL A 725 26.46 -6.89 40.08
N THR A 726 27.42 -7.63 40.64
CA THR A 726 27.31 -9.08 40.82
C THR A 726 26.18 -9.46 41.77
N GLU A 727 26.02 -8.73 42.86
CA GLU A 727 24.93 -8.95 43.82
C GLU A 727 23.54 -8.70 43.20
N LEU A 728 23.40 -7.63 42.41
CA LEU A 728 22.11 -7.19 41.89
C LEU A 728 21.67 -7.94 40.63
N PHE A 729 22.55 -8.11 39.65
CA PHE A 729 22.19 -8.55 38.30
C PHE A 729 22.63 -9.96 37.94
N THR A 730 23.53 -10.58 38.71
CA THR A 730 24.07 -11.89 38.34
C THR A 730 23.19 -13.03 38.84
N GLY A 731 22.74 -13.88 37.91
CA GLY A 731 22.13 -15.18 38.18
C GLY A 731 23.02 -16.33 37.73
N GLN A 732 22.53 -17.56 37.82
CA GLN A 732 23.24 -18.78 37.40
C GLN A 732 22.38 -19.61 36.44
N LEU A 733 22.95 -20.00 35.30
CA LEU A 733 22.40 -20.95 34.33
C LEU A 733 22.98 -22.34 34.56
N ARG A 734 22.22 -23.36 34.17
CA ARG A 734 22.67 -24.75 34.07
C ARG A 734 22.63 -25.19 32.61
N SER A 735 23.81 -25.44 32.05
CA SER A 735 24.02 -25.99 30.72
C SER A 735 24.19 -27.52 30.82
N ARG A 736 23.18 -28.28 30.40
CA ARG A 736 23.20 -29.75 30.40
C ARG A 736 23.51 -30.27 29.00
N LEU A 737 24.58 -31.05 28.88
CA LEU A 737 24.97 -31.72 27.63
C LEU A 737 24.60 -33.19 27.69
N ILE A 738 23.74 -33.65 26.77
CA ILE A 738 23.21 -35.02 26.70
C ILE A 738 23.81 -35.73 25.49
N CYS A 739 24.47 -36.88 25.72
CA CYS A 739 25.01 -37.70 24.63
C CYS A 739 23.89 -38.51 23.95
N ARG A 740 23.70 -38.36 22.63
CA ARG A 740 22.68 -39.13 21.88
C ARG A 740 22.96 -40.64 21.81
N THR A 741 24.21 -41.05 22.01
CA THR A 741 24.60 -42.47 21.94
C THR A 741 24.39 -43.22 23.25
N CYS A 742 24.84 -42.67 24.39
CA CYS A 742 24.74 -43.35 25.70
C CYS A 742 23.80 -42.69 26.71
N GLN A 743 23.16 -41.58 26.33
CA GLN A 743 22.25 -40.79 27.17
C GLN A 743 22.86 -40.28 28.49
N SER A 744 24.20 -40.29 28.63
CA SER A 744 24.85 -39.67 29.78
C SER A 744 24.72 -38.15 29.68
N SER A 745 24.38 -37.51 30.81
CA SER A 745 24.33 -36.06 30.89
C SER A 745 25.40 -35.49 31.80
N SER A 746 26.03 -34.39 31.38
CA SER A 746 26.95 -33.58 32.19
C SER A 746 26.40 -32.16 32.33
N SER A 747 26.34 -31.64 33.54
CA SER A 747 25.90 -30.27 33.85
C SER A 747 27.10 -29.36 34.08
N VAL A 748 27.07 -28.15 33.50
CA VAL A 748 28.00 -27.05 33.75
C VAL A 748 27.18 -25.84 34.20
N PHE A 749 27.67 -25.11 35.21
CA PHE A 749 26.99 -23.94 35.75
C PHE A 749 27.75 -22.68 35.37
N GLU A 750 27.03 -21.69 34.84
CA GLU A 750 27.61 -20.46 34.28
C GLU A 750 26.85 -19.23 34.79
N PRO A 751 27.55 -18.16 35.21
CA PRO A 751 26.90 -16.91 35.63
C PRO A 751 26.33 -16.15 34.42
N PHE A 752 25.26 -15.40 34.62
CA PHE A 752 24.68 -14.52 33.59
C PHE A 752 24.22 -13.18 34.18
N THR A 753 24.31 -12.10 33.42
CA THR A 753 23.80 -10.75 33.80
C THR A 753 22.52 -10.36 33.07
N SER A 754 22.26 -10.96 31.91
CA SER A 754 21.01 -10.77 31.15
C SER A 754 20.61 -12.06 30.43
N LEU A 755 19.30 -12.31 30.32
CA LEU A 755 18.74 -13.45 29.58
C LEU A 755 18.32 -13.02 28.19
N SER A 756 18.99 -13.56 27.17
CA SER A 756 18.65 -13.27 25.77
C SER A 756 17.72 -14.35 25.19
N LEU A 757 16.42 -14.06 25.16
CA LEU A 757 15.37 -15.01 24.80
C LEU A 757 15.06 -15.02 23.30
N PRO A 758 14.94 -16.20 22.67
CA PRO A 758 14.49 -16.32 21.29
C PRO A 758 12.98 -16.08 21.17
N ILE A 759 12.58 -15.19 20.25
CA ILE A 759 11.15 -14.90 19.98
C ILE A 759 10.54 -15.94 19.01
N GLY A 760 11.40 -16.72 18.36
CA GLY A 760 11.05 -17.73 17.37
C GLY A 760 10.79 -17.10 16.00
N PHE A 761 11.82 -17.07 15.15
CA PHE A 761 11.60 -17.16 13.72
C PHE A 761 11.14 -18.58 13.47
N GLU A 762 9.82 -18.78 13.48
CA GLU A 762 9.29 -20.05 13.04
C GLU A 762 9.62 -20.10 11.54
N ASP A 763 10.39 -21.09 11.11
CA ASP A 763 10.83 -21.27 9.72
C ASP A 763 9.67 -21.73 8.83
N VAL A 764 8.60 -20.95 8.89
CA VAL A 764 7.30 -21.21 8.29
C VAL A 764 6.81 -19.95 7.62
N ASP A 765 6.41 -20.06 6.37
CA ASP A 765 5.80 -18.98 5.62
C ASP A 765 4.30 -19.22 5.48
N LEU A 766 3.56 -18.12 5.28
CA LEU A 766 2.12 -18.15 5.04
C LEU A 766 1.88 -18.22 3.52
N TYR A 767 1.21 -19.28 3.07
CA TYR A 767 0.81 -19.46 1.68
C TYR A 767 -0.71 -19.34 1.56
N GLN A 768 -1.17 -18.46 0.68
CA GLN A 768 -2.57 -18.34 0.30
C GLN A 768 -2.77 -18.98 -1.07
N VAL A 769 -3.68 -19.94 -1.17
CA VAL A 769 -3.97 -20.66 -2.42
C VAL A 769 -5.45 -20.48 -2.75
N ILE A 770 -5.73 -20.04 -3.97
CA ILE A 770 -7.10 -19.86 -4.49
C ILE A 770 -7.49 -21.16 -5.21
N VAL A 771 -8.48 -21.87 -4.68
CA VAL A 771 -9.03 -23.08 -5.28
C VAL A 771 -10.15 -22.68 -6.23
N VAL A 772 -10.01 -23.09 -7.49
CA VAL A 772 -10.98 -22.81 -8.57
C VAL A 772 -11.59 -24.14 -9.02
N HIS A 773 -12.91 -24.23 -8.88
CA HIS A 773 -13.70 -25.37 -9.35
C HIS A 773 -14.13 -25.19 -10.81
N ARG A 774 -14.38 -26.30 -11.50
CA ARG A 774 -14.83 -26.28 -12.90
C ARG A 774 -16.31 -25.96 -13.07
N ASP A 775 -17.10 -26.07 -12.02
CA ASP A 775 -18.53 -25.83 -12.06
C ASP A 775 -18.92 -24.35 -12.01
N GLY A 776 -17.94 -23.45 -12.10
CA GLY A 776 -18.14 -22.01 -12.14
C GLY A 776 -18.54 -21.36 -10.82
N ARG A 777 -18.55 -22.10 -9.68
CA ARG A 777 -18.80 -21.51 -8.37
C ARG A 777 -17.73 -20.49 -7.98
N ILE A 778 -18.02 -19.67 -6.96
CA ILE A 778 -17.06 -18.68 -6.45
C ILE A 778 -15.79 -19.40 -5.96
N PRO A 779 -14.59 -19.03 -6.45
CA PRO A 779 -13.33 -19.57 -5.95
C PRO A 779 -13.18 -19.36 -4.46
N ARG A 780 -12.58 -20.33 -3.77
CA ARG A 780 -12.32 -20.24 -2.32
C ARG A 780 -10.84 -20.19 -2.04
N ARG A 781 -10.40 -19.21 -1.26
CA ARG A 781 -9.02 -19.04 -0.82
C ARG A 781 -8.80 -19.75 0.51
N TYR A 782 -7.75 -20.55 0.56
CA TYR A 782 -7.31 -21.28 1.77
C TYR A 782 -5.96 -20.74 2.23
N GLY A 783 -5.76 -20.71 3.55
CA GLY A 783 -4.51 -20.27 4.18
C GLY A 783 -3.75 -21.47 4.75
N PHE A 784 -2.47 -21.57 4.42
CA PHE A 784 -1.59 -22.64 4.90
C PHE A 784 -0.33 -22.06 5.51
N ARG A 785 0.08 -22.67 6.63
CA ARG A 785 1.31 -22.34 7.34
C ARG A 785 2.29 -23.49 7.19
N LEU A 786 3.27 -23.35 6.29
CA LEU A 786 4.18 -24.43 5.90
C LEU A 786 5.63 -24.02 6.09
N SER A 787 6.52 -24.99 6.33
CA SER A 787 7.96 -24.73 6.45
C SER A 787 8.54 -24.18 5.14
N ARG A 788 9.57 -23.34 5.20
CA ARG A 788 10.24 -22.78 4.00
C ARG A 788 10.82 -23.84 3.07
N ASP A 789 11.23 -24.97 3.64
CA ASP A 789 11.74 -26.14 2.90
C ASP A 789 10.63 -27.01 2.30
N SER A 790 9.36 -26.65 2.50
CA SER A 790 8.24 -27.43 1.97
C SER A 790 8.24 -27.43 0.44
N LYS A 791 7.78 -28.56 -0.12
CA LYS A 791 7.70 -28.79 -1.57
C LYS A 791 6.28 -28.62 -2.09
N ILE A 792 6.14 -28.39 -3.40
CA ILE A 792 4.83 -28.26 -4.07
C ILE A 792 3.95 -29.51 -3.87
N GLY A 793 4.54 -30.71 -3.87
CA GLY A 793 3.77 -31.95 -3.66
C GLY A 793 3.04 -31.99 -2.31
N HIS A 794 3.68 -31.47 -1.24
CA HIS A 794 3.06 -31.37 0.08
C HIS A 794 1.98 -30.29 0.11
N LEU A 795 2.20 -29.14 -0.53
CA LEU A 795 1.16 -28.13 -0.67
C LEU A 795 -0.07 -28.69 -1.38
N ARG A 796 0.12 -29.49 -2.44
CA ARG A 796 -0.97 -30.14 -3.19
C ARG A 796 -1.77 -31.11 -2.31
N GLU A 797 -1.10 -31.90 -1.48
CA GLU A 797 -1.73 -32.81 -0.53
C GLU A 797 -2.61 -32.07 0.49
N VAL A 798 -2.07 -31.00 1.09
CA VAL A 798 -2.79 -30.22 2.11
C VAL A 798 -3.98 -29.45 1.50
N VAL A 799 -3.82 -28.92 0.28
CA VAL A 799 -4.93 -28.27 -0.45
C VAL A 799 -6.02 -29.30 -0.79
N ALA A 800 -5.66 -30.48 -1.30
CA ALA A 800 -6.62 -31.54 -1.63
C ALA A 800 -7.44 -31.98 -0.42
N ALA A 801 -6.78 -32.16 0.74
CA ALA A 801 -7.46 -32.51 1.99
C ALA A 801 -8.44 -31.43 2.46
N SER A 802 -8.11 -30.15 2.23
CA SER A 802 -8.92 -29.01 2.69
C SER A 802 -10.07 -28.66 1.74
N SER A 803 -9.86 -28.84 0.43
CA SER A 803 -10.86 -28.52 -0.60
C SER A 803 -11.84 -29.66 -0.89
N GLY A 804 -11.54 -30.88 -0.45
CA GLY A 804 -12.33 -32.07 -0.76
C GLY A 804 -12.15 -32.60 -2.19
N ILE A 805 -11.19 -32.06 -2.95
CA ILE A 805 -10.84 -32.51 -4.30
C ILE A 805 -9.75 -33.58 -4.19
N SER A 806 -9.86 -34.66 -4.98
CA SER A 806 -8.82 -35.70 -5.04
C SER A 806 -7.47 -35.12 -5.47
N MET A 807 -6.37 -35.60 -4.89
CA MET A 807 -5.00 -35.22 -5.26
C MET A 807 -4.70 -35.44 -6.75
N SER A 808 -5.35 -36.43 -7.39
CA SER A 808 -5.22 -36.71 -8.83
C SER A 808 -5.94 -35.68 -9.71
N HIS A 809 -6.90 -34.94 -9.17
CA HIS A 809 -7.74 -33.99 -9.90
C HIS A 809 -7.41 -32.53 -9.57
N ILE A 810 -6.22 -32.24 -9.05
CA ILE A 810 -5.82 -30.88 -8.68
C ILE A 810 -4.43 -30.55 -9.20
N THR A 811 -4.29 -29.37 -9.81
CA THR A 811 -3.01 -28.85 -10.27
C THR A 811 -2.73 -27.48 -9.69
N ILE A 812 -1.48 -27.22 -9.28
CA ILE A 812 -1.06 -25.92 -8.74
C ILE A 812 -0.40 -25.11 -9.84
N GLN A 813 -0.90 -23.91 -10.08
CA GLN A 813 -0.36 -22.94 -11.02
C GLN A 813 0.04 -21.66 -10.30
N CYS A 814 1.21 -21.13 -10.66
CA CYS A 814 1.73 -19.89 -10.11
C CYS A 814 1.56 -18.77 -11.14
N MET A 815 0.88 -17.70 -10.75
CA MET A 815 0.65 -16.54 -11.62
C MET A 815 1.31 -15.29 -11.04
N SER A 816 1.88 -14.48 -11.92
CA SER A 816 2.40 -13.16 -11.57
C SER A 816 1.26 -12.21 -11.17
N SER A 817 1.59 -11.09 -10.54
CA SER A 817 0.64 -10.00 -10.25
C SER A 817 -0.03 -9.42 -11.49
N LYS A 818 0.54 -9.66 -12.69
CA LYS A 818 -0.02 -9.27 -13.99
C LYS A 818 -0.76 -10.43 -14.70
N GLY A 819 -1.14 -11.47 -13.97
CA GLY A 819 -1.87 -12.62 -14.51
C GLY A 819 -1.06 -13.50 -15.49
N THR A 820 0.27 -13.43 -15.46
CA THR A 820 1.13 -14.26 -16.32
C THR A 820 1.43 -15.59 -15.63
N LEU A 821 1.14 -16.71 -16.30
CA LEU A 821 1.59 -18.02 -15.84
C LEU A 821 3.11 -18.03 -15.74
N MET A 822 3.63 -18.20 -14.53
CA MET A 822 5.06 -18.24 -14.27
C MET A 822 5.59 -19.66 -14.49
N SER A 823 5.79 -20.04 -15.75
CA SER A 823 6.54 -21.26 -16.08
C SER A 823 8.03 -20.97 -16.01
N ARG A 824 8.67 -21.28 -14.88
CA ARG A 824 10.13 -21.15 -14.74
C ARG A 824 10.85 -22.42 -15.22
N SER A 825 10.78 -22.71 -16.53
CA SER A 825 11.91 -23.31 -17.26
C SER A 825 11.68 -23.32 -18.78
N PRO A 826 12.55 -22.67 -19.59
CA PRO A 826 12.51 -22.75 -21.06
C PRO A 826 12.82 -24.15 -21.63
N ASN A 827 13.37 -25.07 -20.81
CA ASN A 827 13.93 -26.34 -21.28
C ASN A 827 13.13 -27.59 -20.90
N HIS A 828 12.00 -27.47 -20.18
CA HIS A 828 11.20 -28.62 -19.77
C HIS A 828 9.85 -28.68 -20.50
N LYS A 829 9.63 -29.82 -21.17
CA LYS A 829 8.51 -30.13 -22.09
C LYS A 829 7.14 -30.32 -21.41
N SER A 830 6.94 -29.89 -20.16
CA SER A 830 5.65 -30.01 -19.45
C SER A 830 5.32 -28.73 -18.71
N SER A 831 4.10 -28.22 -18.89
CA SER A 831 3.54 -27.05 -18.18
C SER A 831 3.24 -27.28 -16.69
N ASN A 832 3.49 -28.49 -16.19
CA ASN A 832 3.21 -28.86 -14.80
C ASN A 832 4.44 -28.62 -13.93
N LEU A 833 4.26 -27.89 -12.83
CA LEU A 833 5.27 -27.78 -11.77
C LEU A 833 5.47 -29.16 -11.15
N ARG A 834 6.72 -29.63 -11.08
CA ARG A 834 7.04 -30.93 -10.46
C ARG A 834 6.87 -30.83 -8.94
N ASP A 835 6.38 -31.91 -8.33
CA ASP A 835 6.15 -32.01 -6.89
C ASP A 835 7.42 -31.77 -6.04
N GLU A 836 8.60 -31.97 -6.61
CA GLU A 836 9.90 -31.83 -5.93
C GLU A 836 10.39 -30.38 -5.77
N TYR A 837 9.76 -29.41 -6.45
CA TYR A 837 10.21 -28.02 -6.42
C TYR A 837 9.94 -27.36 -5.04
N PRO A 838 10.89 -26.58 -4.49
CA PRO A 838 10.72 -25.90 -3.21
C PRO A 838 9.79 -24.69 -3.34
N LEU A 839 8.91 -24.48 -2.34
CA LEU A 839 7.98 -23.35 -2.31
C LEU A 839 8.69 -22.00 -2.17
N SER A 840 9.89 -21.96 -1.59
CA SER A 840 10.74 -20.76 -1.47
C SER A 840 11.19 -20.17 -2.83
N SER A 841 11.03 -20.93 -3.92
CA SER A 841 11.37 -20.46 -5.27
C SER A 841 10.37 -19.47 -5.88
N PHE A 842 9.17 -19.37 -5.30
CA PHE A 842 8.14 -18.45 -5.77
C PHE A 842 8.42 -17.01 -5.30
N PRO A 843 8.26 -16.00 -6.17
CA PRO A 843 8.47 -14.62 -5.77
C PRO A 843 7.43 -14.17 -4.73
N SER A 844 7.89 -13.37 -3.76
CA SER A 844 7.03 -12.76 -2.74
C SER A 844 5.97 -11.87 -3.42
N GLY A 845 4.73 -12.34 -3.46
CA GLY A 845 3.60 -11.68 -4.13
C GLY A 845 3.01 -12.41 -5.35
N ALA A 846 3.51 -13.60 -5.70
CA ALA A 846 2.83 -14.46 -6.69
C ALA A 846 1.51 -15.02 -6.13
N ARG A 847 0.52 -15.17 -7.00
CA ARG A 847 -0.77 -15.80 -6.67
C ARG A 847 -0.72 -17.28 -7.03
N LEU A 848 -1.03 -18.14 -6.07
CA LEU A 848 -1.11 -19.58 -6.27
C LEU A 848 -2.57 -19.96 -6.52
N TYR A 849 -2.83 -20.63 -7.64
CA TYR A 849 -4.12 -21.18 -8.00
C TYR A 849 -4.06 -22.70 -7.95
N ALA A 850 -5.03 -23.32 -7.30
CA ALA A 850 -5.28 -24.75 -7.37
C ALA A 850 -6.50 -24.98 -8.26
N LEU A 851 -6.27 -25.55 -9.44
CA LEU A 851 -7.30 -25.73 -10.46
C LEU A 851 -7.78 -27.18 -10.46
N GLU A 852 -9.10 -27.38 -10.44
CA GLU A 852 -9.75 -28.68 -10.55
C GLU A 852 -9.62 -29.23 -11.98
N LEU A 853 -9.23 -30.50 -12.11
CA LEU A 853 -9.08 -31.21 -13.37
C LEU A 853 -10.35 -32.04 -13.68
N PRO A 854 -10.60 -32.37 -14.97
CA PRO A 854 -11.70 -33.28 -15.34
C PRO A 854 -11.55 -34.69 -14.73
N GLU A 855 -12.67 -35.34 -14.38
CA GLU A 855 -12.68 -36.68 -13.78
C GLU A 855 -12.19 -37.81 -14.70
N SER A 856 -12.13 -37.56 -16.02
CA SER A 856 -11.92 -38.58 -17.05
C SER A 856 -10.52 -38.62 -17.66
N THR A 857 -9.53 -37.90 -17.12
CA THR A 857 -8.30 -37.62 -17.87
C THR A 857 -6.99 -38.09 -17.24
N GLY A 858 -6.13 -38.72 -18.06
CA GLY A 858 -4.72 -38.94 -17.75
C GLY A 858 -3.90 -37.65 -17.80
N GLU A 859 -2.65 -37.66 -17.30
CA GLU A 859 -1.80 -36.45 -17.10
C GLU A 859 -1.62 -35.52 -18.32
N ASN A 860 -1.93 -35.97 -19.55
CA ASN A 860 -1.73 -35.22 -20.80
C ASN A 860 -3.01 -34.71 -21.49
N GLU A 861 -4.19 -34.99 -20.93
CA GLU A 861 -5.50 -34.79 -21.58
C GLU A 861 -6.22 -33.49 -21.14
N TRP A 862 -5.50 -32.45 -20.72
CA TRP A 862 -6.10 -31.14 -20.41
C TRP A 862 -5.20 -29.97 -20.81
N ARG A 863 -5.78 -28.76 -20.97
CA ARG A 863 -5.03 -27.51 -21.24
C ARG A 863 -5.56 -26.36 -20.42
N VAL A 864 -4.67 -25.41 -20.11
CA VAL A 864 -5.07 -24.10 -19.58
C VAL A 864 -5.58 -23.25 -20.74
N ALA A 865 -6.80 -22.73 -20.59
CA ALA A 865 -7.36 -21.69 -21.42
C ALA A 865 -7.29 -20.36 -20.68
N MET A 866 -6.75 -19.32 -21.32
CA MET A 866 -6.56 -18.00 -20.71
C MET A 866 -7.36 -16.94 -21.48
N HIS A 867 -8.03 -16.02 -20.77
CA HIS A 867 -8.72 -14.92 -21.43
C HIS A 867 -7.72 -13.93 -22.02
N ARG A 868 -7.97 -13.58 -23.27
CA ARG A 868 -7.11 -12.71 -24.05
C ARG A 868 -7.94 -11.58 -24.66
N LYS A 869 -7.57 -10.35 -24.34
CA LYS A 869 -8.11 -9.14 -24.93
C LYS A 869 -7.06 -8.55 -25.87
N LEU A 870 -7.45 -8.43 -27.13
CA LEU A 870 -6.64 -7.81 -28.18
C LEU A 870 -7.02 -6.33 -28.24
N GLN A 871 -6.20 -5.46 -27.65
CA GLN A 871 -6.43 -4.02 -27.68
C GLN A 871 -5.65 -3.41 -28.84
N TYR A 872 -6.28 -2.55 -29.63
CA TYR A 872 -5.55 -1.80 -30.65
C TYR A 872 -4.59 -0.82 -29.96
N ASN A 873 -3.39 -0.67 -30.50
CA ASN A 873 -2.51 0.38 -30.03
C ASN A 873 -3.10 1.72 -30.49
N HIS A 874 -3.53 2.59 -29.56
CA HIS A 874 -4.10 3.93 -29.87
C HIS A 874 -3.13 4.84 -30.64
N GLU A 875 -1.90 4.41 -30.84
CA GLU A 875 -0.96 5.01 -31.76
C GLU A 875 -1.33 4.67 -33.22
N PRO A 876 -1.71 5.66 -34.07
CA PRO A 876 -2.23 5.43 -35.43
C PRO A 876 -1.18 4.97 -36.46
N HIS A 877 -0.20 4.17 -36.05
CA HIS A 877 1.03 3.97 -36.81
C HIS A 877 1.19 2.53 -37.29
N ILE A 878 1.07 2.39 -38.60
CA ILE A 878 1.15 1.16 -39.39
C ILE A 878 2.48 0.41 -39.21
N LEU A 879 3.52 1.02 -38.63
CA LEU A 879 4.82 0.36 -38.50
C LEU A 879 5.03 -0.40 -37.19
N GLY A 880 3.99 -0.54 -36.35
CA GLY A 880 3.89 -1.57 -35.31
C GLY A 880 2.94 -2.73 -35.68
N SER A 881 2.48 -2.80 -36.94
CA SER A 881 1.27 -3.52 -37.32
C SER A 881 1.39 -5.04 -37.45
N THR A 882 2.57 -5.64 -37.49
CA THR A 882 2.66 -7.11 -37.29
C THR A 882 2.22 -7.46 -35.87
N ALA A 883 2.50 -6.58 -34.91
CA ALA A 883 1.98 -6.64 -33.56
C ALA A 883 0.68 -5.80 -33.38
N GLY A 884 -0.14 -5.55 -34.41
CA GLY A 884 -1.31 -4.64 -34.45
C GLY A 884 -2.38 -4.74 -33.33
N PHE A 885 -2.18 -5.61 -32.35
CA PHE A 885 -2.88 -5.67 -31.08
C PHE A 885 -1.87 -5.79 -29.93
N ILE A 886 -2.04 -4.97 -28.91
CA ILE A 886 -1.48 -5.20 -27.58
C ILE A 886 -2.28 -6.36 -26.98
N VAL A 887 -1.58 -7.48 -26.77
CA VAL A 887 -2.16 -8.66 -26.14
C VAL A 887 -2.19 -8.43 -24.64
N SER A 888 -3.39 -8.32 -24.08
CA SER A 888 -3.61 -8.26 -22.65
C SER A 888 -4.29 -9.55 -22.20
N ARG A 889 -3.74 -10.18 -21.15
CA ARG A 889 -4.30 -11.37 -20.51
C ARG A 889 -4.97 -10.92 -19.22
N PHE A 890 -6.12 -11.51 -18.91
CA PHE A 890 -6.88 -11.13 -17.73
C PHE A 890 -7.71 -12.32 -17.26
N GLY A 891 -8.35 -12.15 -16.11
CA GLY A 891 -9.28 -13.13 -15.55
C GLY A 891 -8.64 -14.39 -14.97
N LEU A 892 -9.49 -15.27 -14.44
CA LEU A 892 -9.16 -16.59 -13.94
C LEU A 892 -8.71 -17.53 -15.07
N PRO A 893 -7.65 -18.34 -14.86
CA PRO A 893 -7.29 -19.40 -15.79
C PRO A 893 -8.35 -20.51 -15.76
N LEU A 894 -8.75 -20.98 -16.94
CA LEU A 894 -9.74 -22.05 -17.11
C LEU A 894 -9.04 -23.36 -17.50
N ILE A 895 -9.64 -24.50 -17.18
CA ILE A 895 -9.12 -25.82 -17.55
C ILE A 895 -10.09 -26.49 -18.51
N VAL A 896 -9.62 -26.77 -19.72
CA VAL A 896 -10.41 -27.50 -20.73
C VAL A 896 -9.91 -28.94 -20.87
N GLY A 897 -10.87 -29.88 -20.88
CA GLY A 897 -10.59 -31.30 -21.10
C GLY A 897 -10.36 -31.62 -22.58
N LEU A 898 -9.34 -32.41 -22.86
CA LEU A 898 -8.94 -32.90 -24.18
C LEU A 898 -9.07 -34.42 -24.25
N ASP A 899 -10.30 -34.92 -24.35
CA ASP A 899 -10.55 -36.33 -24.63
C ASP A 899 -10.12 -36.67 -26.07
N GLU A 900 -9.82 -37.95 -26.37
CA GLU A 900 -9.42 -38.41 -27.72
C GLU A 900 -10.43 -38.07 -28.85
N HIS A 901 -11.67 -37.72 -28.50
CA HIS A 901 -12.78 -37.39 -29.41
C HIS A 901 -13.37 -35.99 -29.19
N VAL A 902 -12.60 -35.05 -28.61
CA VAL A 902 -13.11 -33.71 -28.33
C VAL A 902 -13.52 -32.96 -29.61
N THR A 903 -14.74 -32.41 -29.60
CA THR A 903 -15.27 -31.57 -30.68
C THR A 903 -15.11 -30.10 -30.34
N GLY A 904 -15.10 -29.24 -31.37
CA GLY A 904 -15.03 -27.80 -31.18
C GLY A 904 -16.17 -27.29 -30.31
N LYS A 905 -17.40 -27.68 -30.62
CA LYS A 905 -18.60 -27.35 -29.85
C LYS A 905 -18.47 -27.71 -28.36
N LYS A 906 -17.97 -28.90 -28.01
CA LYS A 906 -17.78 -29.34 -26.62
C LYS A 906 -16.78 -28.44 -25.87
N LEU A 907 -15.73 -27.96 -26.54
CA LEU A 907 -14.76 -27.03 -25.93
C LEU A 907 -15.37 -25.66 -25.62
N TYR A 908 -16.17 -25.12 -26.55
CA TYR A 908 -16.86 -23.84 -26.32
C TYR A 908 -17.91 -23.95 -25.20
N GLU A 909 -18.66 -25.05 -25.16
CA GLU A 909 -19.62 -25.33 -24.10
C GLU A 909 -18.94 -25.50 -22.72
N ASP A 910 -17.79 -26.18 -22.65
CA ASP A 910 -17.02 -26.33 -21.40
C ASP A 910 -16.48 -24.97 -20.88
N VAL A 911 -15.97 -24.13 -21.78
CA VAL A 911 -15.52 -22.77 -21.43
C VAL A 911 -16.71 -21.91 -20.96
N MET A 912 -17.84 -21.94 -21.67
CA MET A 912 -19.06 -21.24 -21.24
C MET A 912 -19.57 -21.75 -19.89
N TYR A 913 -19.53 -23.06 -19.65
CA TYR A 913 -19.93 -23.67 -18.39
C TYR A 913 -19.08 -23.17 -17.21
N GLN A 914 -17.77 -23.06 -17.37
CA GLN A 914 -16.89 -22.51 -16.33
C GLN A 914 -17.12 -21.01 -16.08
N MET A 915 -17.59 -20.28 -17.09
CA MET A 915 -17.74 -18.82 -17.05
C MET A 915 -19.14 -18.33 -16.70
N HIS A 916 -20.15 -19.21 -16.68
CA HIS A 916 -21.56 -18.83 -16.56
C HIS A 916 -21.83 -17.88 -15.37
N ARG A 917 -21.07 -18.01 -14.27
CA ARG A 917 -21.15 -17.14 -13.09
C ARG A 917 -20.97 -15.65 -13.39
N PHE A 918 -20.03 -15.29 -14.25
CA PHE A 918 -19.67 -13.90 -14.55
C PHE A 918 -20.09 -13.48 -15.97
N MET A 919 -21.08 -14.18 -16.50
CA MET A 919 -21.75 -13.90 -17.77
C MET A 919 -23.15 -13.37 -17.50
N GLU A 920 -23.43 -12.14 -17.91
CA GLU A 920 -24.78 -11.59 -17.84
C GLU A 920 -25.69 -12.29 -18.87
N HIS A 921 -26.71 -13.01 -18.38
CA HIS A 921 -27.64 -13.78 -19.21
C HIS A 921 -28.70 -12.92 -19.92
N SER A 922 -28.91 -11.69 -19.48
CA SER A 922 -29.81 -10.73 -20.13
C SER A 922 -29.00 -9.56 -20.65
N VAL A 923 -28.92 -9.40 -21.97
CA VAL A 923 -28.81 -8.06 -22.54
C VAL A 923 -30.16 -7.41 -22.26
N ASN A 924 -30.33 -6.87 -21.05
CA ASN A 924 -31.52 -6.09 -20.73
C ASN A 924 -31.63 -5.02 -21.81
N SER A 925 -32.72 -5.07 -22.59
CA SER A 925 -33.10 -4.12 -23.64
C SER A 925 -32.54 -2.71 -23.38
N PHE A 926 -31.33 -2.45 -23.89
CA PHE A 926 -30.68 -1.17 -23.75
C PHE A 926 -31.35 -0.22 -24.71
N SER A 927 -32.42 0.43 -24.24
CA SER A 927 -33.20 1.36 -25.04
C SER A 927 -33.81 0.70 -26.29
N SER A 928 -34.88 1.28 -26.81
CA SER A 928 -35.52 0.90 -28.07
C SER A 928 -34.63 1.09 -29.32
N ARG A 929 -33.29 1.14 -29.19
CA ARG A 929 -32.31 1.37 -30.25
C ARG A 929 -31.35 0.20 -30.54
N ALA A 930 -31.09 -0.69 -29.58
CA ALA A 930 -30.04 -1.70 -29.75
C ALA A 930 -30.57 -3.02 -30.35
N HIS A 931 -30.10 -3.36 -31.55
CA HIS A 931 -30.03 -4.76 -32.01
C HIS A 931 -28.84 -5.41 -31.29
N ASP A 932 -29.00 -6.59 -30.70
CA ASP A 932 -27.87 -7.35 -30.14
C ASP A 932 -26.97 -7.81 -31.30
N PRO A 933 -25.73 -7.31 -31.44
CA PRO A 933 -24.86 -7.68 -32.56
C PRO A 933 -24.48 -9.18 -32.54
N CYS A 934 -24.65 -9.87 -31.40
CA CYS A 934 -24.47 -11.31 -31.31
C CYS A 934 -25.62 -12.12 -31.93
N GLU A 935 -26.75 -11.52 -32.30
CA GLU A 935 -27.82 -12.22 -33.04
C GLU A 935 -27.45 -12.49 -34.50
N ASP A 936 -26.52 -11.73 -35.07
CA ASP A 936 -26.08 -11.85 -36.48
C ASP A 936 -24.84 -12.76 -36.67
N ASP A 937 -24.16 -13.16 -35.60
CA ASP A 937 -22.95 -14.02 -35.67
C ASP A 937 -23.30 -15.51 -35.72
N ALA A 938 -22.89 -16.20 -36.79
CA ALA A 938 -23.20 -17.61 -37.08
C ALA A 938 -22.70 -18.65 -36.05
N SER A 939 -21.92 -18.25 -35.03
CA SER A 939 -21.33 -19.13 -34.02
C SER A 939 -22.14 -19.25 -32.72
N GLY A 940 -22.95 -18.26 -32.35
CA GLY A 940 -23.74 -18.25 -31.11
C GLY A 940 -22.96 -18.07 -29.80
N PHE A 941 -21.64 -17.82 -29.83
CA PHE A 941 -20.78 -17.65 -28.64
C PHE A 941 -20.13 -16.25 -28.58
N PRO A 942 -19.93 -15.66 -27.38
CA PRO A 942 -19.39 -14.30 -27.21
C PRO A 942 -17.86 -14.16 -27.40
N PHE A 943 -17.18 -15.26 -27.70
CA PHE A 943 -15.73 -15.34 -27.87
C PHE A 943 -15.36 -16.37 -28.94
N THR A 944 -14.10 -16.39 -29.35
CA THR A 944 -13.48 -17.39 -30.23
C THR A 944 -12.33 -18.07 -29.50
N LEU A 945 -12.26 -19.40 -29.54
CA LEU A 945 -11.14 -20.17 -29.02
C LEU A 945 -10.02 -20.25 -30.05
N CYS A 946 -8.80 -19.89 -29.65
CA CYS A 946 -7.64 -19.78 -30.54
C CYS A 946 -6.45 -20.61 -30.04
N LEU A 947 -5.75 -21.28 -30.95
CA LEU A 947 -4.51 -22.01 -30.64
C LEU A 947 -3.30 -21.06 -30.63
N VAL A 948 -2.61 -20.97 -29.50
CA VAL A 948 -1.55 -19.99 -29.26
C VAL A 948 -0.25 -20.63 -28.76
N ASP A 949 0.81 -19.84 -28.69
CA ASP A 949 2.11 -20.21 -28.13
C ASP A 949 2.11 -20.10 -26.58
N GLN A 950 3.20 -20.50 -25.93
CA GLN A 950 3.30 -20.47 -24.46
C GLN A 950 3.17 -19.06 -23.86
N ASN A 951 3.42 -18.02 -24.66
CA ASN A 951 3.30 -16.63 -24.25
C ASN A 951 1.88 -16.08 -24.45
N TYR A 952 1.01 -16.82 -25.14
CA TYR A 952 -0.35 -16.44 -25.56
C TYR A 952 -0.38 -15.26 -26.54
N GLU A 953 0.74 -14.93 -27.19
CA GLU A 953 0.87 -13.75 -28.06
C GLU A 953 0.71 -14.07 -29.54
N TRP A 954 1.17 -15.25 -29.94
CA TRP A 954 1.21 -15.72 -31.33
C TRP A 954 0.59 -17.11 -31.47
N CYS A 955 0.34 -17.54 -32.70
CA CYS A 955 -0.15 -18.89 -32.97
C CYS A 955 0.92 -19.95 -32.66
N GLY A 956 0.55 -21.00 -31.93
CA GLY A 956 1.46 -22.10 -31.59
C GLY A 956 1.67 -23.13 -32.72
N GLN A 957 0.90 -23.03 -33.81
CA GLN A 957 0.95 -23.98 -34.94
C GLN A 957 1.55 -23.40 -36.21
N CYS A 958 1.25 -22.13 -36.50
CA CYS A 958 1.67 -21.51 -37.74
C CYS A 958 3.16 -21.16 -37.70
N PRO A 959 3.88 -21.23 -38.84
CA PRO A 959 5.21 -20.64 -38.94
C PRO A 959 5.19 -19.17 -38.51
N ALA A 960 6.21 -18.72 -37.78
CA ALA A 960 6.31 -17.34 -37.27
C ALA A 960 6.12 -16.28 -38.36
N LEU A 961 6.51 -16.59 -39.60
CA LEU A 961 6.37 -15.73 -40.75
C LEU A 961 4.89 -15.46 -41.13
N ARG A 962 3.93 -16.31 -40.76
CA ARG A 962 2.50 -16.10 -41.09
C ARG A 962 1.87 -14.94 -40.30
N PHE A 963 2.54 -14.43 -39.26
CA PHE A 963 2.02 -13.40 -38.34
C PHE A 963 0.62 -13.74 -37.79
N CYS A 964 0.34 -15.03 -37.59
CA CYS A 964 -0.94 -15.50 -37.10
C CYS A 964 -1.02 -15.30 -35.58
N ARG A 965 -2.09 -14.64 -35.09
CA ARG A 965 -2.35 -14.43 -33.64
C ARG A 965 -2.99 -15.62 -32.93
N GLY A 966 -3.42 -16.61 -33.70
CA GLY A 966 -3.98 -17.85 -33.21
C GLY A 966 -4.88 -18.45 -34.28
N CYS A 967 -4.81 -19.77 -34.49
CA CYS A 967 -5.75 -20.43 -35.38
C CYS A 967 -7.08 -20.62 -34.65
N PRO A 968 -8.22 -20.12 -35.18
CA PRO A 968 -9.51 -20.29 -34.53
C PRO A 968 -9.96 -21.75 -34.59
N ILE A 969 -10.46 -22.25 -33.46
CA ILE A 969 -11.12 -23.53 -33.35
C ILE A 969 -12.58 -23.31 -33.78
N ARG A 970 -13.05 -24.07 -34.77
CA ARG A 970 -14.44 -23.97 -35.25
C ARG A 970 -15.41 -24.48 -34.17
N PRO A 971 -16.53 -23.78 -33.90
CA PRO A 971 -17.53 -24.21 -32.94
C PRO A 971 -18.49 -25.26 -33.55
N ASP A 972 -17.96 -26.25 -34.27
CA ASP A 972 -18.74 -27.31 -34.92
C ASP A 972 -18.55 -28.66 -34.21
N GLU A 973 -19.30 -29.68 -34.65
CA GLU A 973 -19.15 -31.06 -34.19
C GLU A 973 -17.93 -31.76 -34.79
N GLY A 974 -17.07 -31.03 -35.51
CA GLY A 974 -15.83 -31.55 -36.07
C GLY A 974 -14.82 -31.91 -34.98
N LYS A 975 -14.08 -33.00 -35.20
CA LYS A 975 -12.97 -33.41 -34.32
C LYS A 975 -11.85 -32.37 -34.37
N VAL A 976 -11.41 -31.89 -33.21
CA VAL A 976 -10.35 -30.88 -33.09
C VAL A 976 -9.02 -31.55 -32.71
N PHE A 977 -7.95 -31.19 -33.40
CA PHE A 977 -6.59 -31.62 -33.05
C PHE A 977 -5.80 -30.48 -32.39
N ILE A 978 -5.43 -30.66 -31.12
CA ILE A 978 -4.70 -29.67 -30.32
C ILE A 978 -3.31 -30.23 -29.98
N PRO A 979 -2.22 -29.67 -30.54
CA PRO A 979 -0.86 -30.14 -30.27
C PRO A 979 -0.47 -30.01 -28.79
N ALA A 980 0.46 -30.86 -28.34
CA ALA A 980 0.95 -30.86 -26.96
C ALA A 980 1.50 -29.51 -26.48
N ASN A 981 2.14 -28.75 -27.38
CA ASN A 981 2.80 -27.48 -27.05
C ASN A 981 1.94 -26.24 -27.34
N CYS A 982 0.64 -26.40 -27.63
CA CYS A 982 -0.27 -25.29 -27.95
C CYS A 982 -1.31 -25.09 -26.83
N PRO A 983 -1.18 -24.07 -25.99
CA PRO A 983 -2.28 -23.61 -25.14
C PRO A 983 -3.43 -22.98 -25.94
N ILE A 984 -4.55 -22.71 -25.24
CA ILE A 984 -5.76 -22.12 -25.81
C ILE A 984 -5.96 -20.70 -25.26
N ALA A 985 -6.22 -19.73 -26.15
CA ALA A 985 -6.69 -18.41 -25.76
C ALA A 985 -8.20 -18.30 -25.96
N VAL A 986 -8.88 -17.63 -25.03
CA VAL A 986 -10.29 -17.20 -25.16
C VAL A 986 -10.29 -15.76 -25.67
N ASP A 987 -10.43 -15.58 -26.98
CA ASP A 987 -10.44 -14.28 -27.64
C ASP A 987 -11.86 -13.70 -27.64
N TRP A 988 -12.06 -12.64 -26.86
CA TRP A 988 -13.37 -12.03 -26.72
C TRP A 988 -13.75 -11.11 -27.88
N LEU A 989 -15.02 -11.16 -28.30
CA LEU A 989 -15.61 -10.13 -29.13
C LEU A 989 -15.73 -8.83 -28.30
N PRO A 990 -15.30 -7.66 -28.81
CA PRO A 990 -15.29 -6.40 -28.02
C PRO A 990 -16.63 -6.06 -27.38
N ILE A 991 -17.71 -6.12 -28.17
CA ILE A 991 -19.05 -5.78 -27.71
C ILE A 991 -19.48 -6.73 -26.59
N ALA A 992 -19.29 -8.03 -26.76
CA ALA A 992 -19.65 -9.02 -25.76
C ALA A 992 -18.80 -8.91 -24.49
N LEU A 993 -17.50 -8.59 -24.61
CA LEU A 993 -16.63 -8.33 -23.45
C LEU A 993 -17.12 -7.14 -22.62
N TYR A 994 -17.57 -6.07 -23.26
CA TYR A 994 -18.00 -4.87 -22.55
C TYR A 994 -19.45 -4.95 -22.03
N LEU A 995 -20.31 -5.73 -22.69
CA LEU A 995 -21.73 -5.82 -22.34
C LEU A 995 -22.11 -7.05 -21.53
N ARG A 996 -21.36 -8.17 -21.61
CA ARG A 996 -21.74 -9.45 -20.99
C ARG A 996 -20.76 -9.94 -19.92
N TYR A 997 -19.50 -9.49 -19.93
CA TYR A 997 -18.48 -9.98 -19.00
C TYR A 997 -18.40 -9.12 -17.74
N ASN A 998 -18.75 -9.71 -16.59
CA ASN A 998 -18.71 -9.02 -15.30
C ASN A 998 -17.36 -9.25 -14.60
N HIS A 999 -16.47 -8.25 -14.68
CA HIS A 999 -15.14 -8.30 -14.06
C HIS A 999 -15.18 -8.42 -12.52
N SER A 1000 -16.21 -7.85 -11.89
CA SER A 1000 -16.35 -7.86 -10.43
C SER A 1000 -16.70 -9.25 -9.92
N GLN A 1001 -17.66 -9.91 -10.58
CA GLN A 1001 -18.04 -11.28 -10.26
C GLN A 1001 -16.91 -12.26 -10.58
N GLU A 1002 -16.13 -12.02 -11.63
CA GLU A 1002 -14.95 -12.83 -11.92
C GLU A 1002 -13.92 -12.78 -10.77
N GLN A 1003 -13.61 -11.59 -10.27
CA GLN A 1003 -12.65 -11.38 -9.17
C GLN A 1003 -13.14 -11.81 -7.79
N ALA A 1004 -14.44 -12.05 -7.62
CA ALA A 1004 -15.01 -12.49 -6.35
C ALA A 1004 -14.37 -13.81 -5.90
N CYS A 1005 -13.91 -13.85 -4.64
CA CYS A 1005 -13.24 -14.99 -4.02
C CYS A 1005 -13.63 -15.01 -2.53
N GLU A 1006 -14.07 -16.17 -2.03
CA GLU A 1006 -14.43 -16.36 -0.63
C GLU A 1006 -13.22 -16.82 0.19
N ASP A 1007 -13.07 -16.30 1.41
CA ASP A 1007 -12.04 -16.78 2.33
C ASP A 1007 -12.58 -17.92 3.18
N ASP A 1008 -11.87 -19.05 3.15
CA ASP A 1008 -12.08 -20.13 4.11
C ASP A 1008 -11.63 -19.70 5.52
N PRO A 1009 -12.26 -20.18 6.61
CA PRO A 1009 -11.83 -19.88 7.98
C PRO A 1009 -10.35 -20.16 8.24
N SER A 1010 -9.73 -21.10 7.51
CA SER A 1010 -8.29 -21.37 7.57
C SER A 1010 -7.43 -20.14 7.26
N VAL A 1011 -7.87 -19.20 6.41
CA VAL A 1011 -7.14 -17.97 6.09
C VAL A 1011 -6.99 -17.11 7.33
N ALA A 1012 -8.11 -16.83 8.00
CA ALA A 1012 -8.12 -16.05 9.24
C ALA A 1012 -7.36 -16.79 10.36
N GLU A 1013 -7.60 -18.09 10.53
CA GLU A 1013 -6.95 -18.90 11.56
C GLU A 1013 -5.42 -18.95 11.39
N THR A 1014 -4.92 -19.21 10.17
CA THR A 1014 -3.48 -19.25 9.90
C THR A 1014 -2.84 -17.88 9.98
N TRP A 1015 -3.53 -16.81 9.54
CA TRP A 1015 -3.09 -15.44 9.74
C TRP A 1015 -2.98 -15.09 11.23
N SER A 1016 -4.04 -15.33 11.99
CA SER A 1016 -4.07 -15.11 13.44
C SER A 1016 -2.99 -15.91 14.15
N ARG A 1017 -2.75 -17.18 13.79
CA ARG A 1017 -1.68 -18.01 14.37
C ARG A 1017 -0.27 -17.56 13.98
N HIS A 1018 -0.07 -17.14 12.73
CA HIS A 1018 1.23 -16.71 12.23
C HIS A 1018 1.65 -15.37 12.88
N PHE A 1019 0.69 -14.46 13.08
CA PHE A 1019 0.91 -13.16 13.71
C PHE A 1019 0.54 -13.12 15.21
N ALA A 1020 0.14 -14.25 15.80
CA ALA A 1020 -0.23 -14.33 17.21
C ALA A 1020 0.93 -13.83 18.10
N PRO A 1021 0.66 -12.96 19.08
CA PRO A 1021 1.65 -12.58 20.08
C PRO A 1021 2.23 -13.82 20.76
N SER A 1022 3.55 -13.86 20.94
CA SER A 1022 4.18 -14.86 21.83
C SER A 1022 4.04 -14.37 23.27
N SER A 1023 3.86 -15.26 24.23
CA SER A 1023 4.02 -14.88 25.64
C SER A 1023 5.49 -14.90 26.04
N LEU A 1024 5.86 -14.17 27.09
CA LEU A 1024 7.21 -14.19 27.66
C LEU A 1024 7.56 -15.59 28.18
N GLU A 1025 6.59 -16.27 28.79
CA GLU A 1025 6.69 -17.64 29.26
C GLU A 1025 7.07 -18.59 28.12
N HIS A 1026 6.41 -18.48 26.97
CA HIS A 1026 6.74 -19.27 25.77
C HIS A 1026 8.17 -18.99 25.26
N CYS A 1027 8.65 -17.75 25.36
CA CYS A 1027 10.03 -17.40 25.02
C CYS A 1027 11.05 -18.04 25.98
N ILE A 1028 10.72 -18.16 27.26
CA ILE A 1028 11.57 -18.82 28.27
C ILE A 1028 11.54 -20.35 28.06
N GLU A 1029 10.38 -20.94 27.79
CA GLU A 1029 10.28 -22.37 27.43
C GLU A 1029 11.11 -22.71 26.20
N LYS A 1030 11.05 -21.87 25.15
CA LYS A 1030 11.88 -22.01 23.95
C LYS A 1030 13.37 -21.89 24.25
N PHE A 1031 13.77 -21.02 25.19
CA PHE A 1031 15.15 -20.93 25.64
C PHE A 1031 15.64 -22.23 26.29
N SER A 1032 14.75 -22.99 26.94
CA SER A 1032 15.05 -24.28 27.55
C SER A 1032 14.80 -25.51 26.66
N CYS A 1033 14.41 -25.32 25.40
CA CYS A 1033 14.31 -26.43 24.45
C CYS A 1033 15.70 -27.03 24.13
N PRO A 1034 15.81 -28.37 24.01
CA PRO A 1034 17.06 -29.00 23.59
C PRO A 1034 17.47 -28.59 22.17
N GLU A 1035 18.70 -28.08 22.02
CA GLU A 1035 19.31 -27.81 20.73
C GLU A 1035 20.40 -28.84 20.43
N THR A 1036 20.45 -29.36 19.20
CA THR A 1036 21.52 -30.27 18.79
C THR A 1036 22.73 -29.47 18.34
N LEU A 1037 23.88 -29.71 18.95
CA LEU A 1037 25.12 -29.05 18.55
C LEU A 1037 25.61 -29.57 17.19
N ASP A 1038 25.98 -28.67 16.29
CA ASP A 1038 26.53 -29.00 14.97
C ASP A 1038 27.87 -29.77 15.05
N ALA A 1039 28.63 -29.56 16.13
CA ALA A 1039 29.94 -30.17 16.34
C ALA A 1039 29.88 -31.43 17.22
N ALA A 1040 30.53 -32.51 16.77
CA ALA A 1040 30.64 -33.74 17.56
C ALA A 1040 31.66 -33.59 18.70
N ILE A 1041 31.19 -33.70 19.95
CA ILE A 1041 32.00 -33.57 21.17
C ILE A 1041 32.39 -34.95 21.69
N GLN A 1042 33.62 -35.09 22.20
CA GLN A 1042 34.10 -36.33 22.82
C GLN A 1042 33.33 -36.61 24.11
N CYS A 1043 32.80 -37.83 24.24
CA CYS A 1043 32.05 -38.23 25.41
C CYS A 1043 32.90 -39.06 26.37
N ASP A 1044 33.04 -38.62 27.62
CA ASP A 1044 33.87 -39.30 28.64
C ASP A 1044 33.43 -40.75 28.91
N ARG A 1045 32.13 -41.05 28.73
CA ARG A 1045 31.59 -42.41 28.89
C ARG A 1045 31.72 -43.30 27.65
N CYS A 1046 31.64 -42.73 26.45
CA CYS A 1046 31.73 -43.49 25.19
C CYS A 1046 33.15 -43.53 24.61
N GLU A 1047 34.01 -42.63 25.08
CA GLU A 1047 35.34 -42.31 24.54
C GLU A 1047 35.34 -41.98 23.03
N LYS A 1048 34.19 -41.60 22.48
CA LYS A 1048 33.98 -41.29 21.06
C LYS A 1048 33.39 -39.90 20.86
N LYS A 1049 33.66 -39.28 19.72
CA LYS A 1049 33.00 -38.03 19.29
C LYS A 1049 31.57 -38.35 18.87
N THR A 1050 30.61 -37.70 19.52
CA THR A 1050 29.17 -37.92 19.29
C THR A 1050 28.44 -36.59 19.24
N MET A 1051 27.32 -36.53 18.51
CA MET A 1051 26.41 -35.39 18.57
C MET A 1051 25.78 -35.32 19.96
N ARG A 1052 25.70 -34.11 20.52
CA ARG A 1052 25.14 -33.86 21.84
C ARG A 1052 24.01 -32.85 21.75
N ASP A 1053 22.97 -33.07 22.54
CA ASP A 1053 21.92 -32.08 22.76
C ASP A 1053 22.33 -31.20 23.95
N LYS A 1054 22.29 -29.89 23.76
CA LYS A 1054 22.49 -28.89 24.82
C LYS A 1054 21.12 -28.39 25.28
N VAL A 1055 20.91 -28.41 26.59
CA VAL A 1055 19.71 -27.86 27.24
C VAL A 1055 20.16 -26.80 28.22
N MET A 1056 19.60 -25.60 28.12
CA MET A 1056 19.91 -24.50 29.03
C MET A 1056 18.71 -24.21 29.94
N THR A 1057 18.94 -24.22 31.25
CA THR A 1057 17.91 -24.00 32.28
C THR A 1057 18.39 -22.94 33.26
N ILE A 1058 17.46 -22.27 33.92
CA ILE A 1058 17.79 -21.24 34.91
C ILE A 1058 17.94 -21.95 36.27
N TRP A 1059 19.11 -21.83 36.89
CA TRP A 1059 19.36 -22.44 38.21
C TRP A 1059 19.04 -21.47 39.35
N LYS A 1060 19.51 -20.22 39.23
CA LYS A 1060 19.31 -19.15 40.23
C LYS A 1060 19.04 -17.83 39.52
N LEU A 1061 18.04 -17.08 40.00
CA LEU A 1061 17.68 -15.76 39.46
C LEU A 1061 18.32 -14.60 40.26
N PRO A 1062 18.67 -13.49 39.59
CA PRO A 1062 19.19 -12.28 40.23
C PRO A 1062 18.10 -11.45 40.91
N LYS A 1063 18.47 -10.47 41.73
CA LYS A 1063 17.53 -9.51 42.33
C LYS A 1063 16.90 -8.59 41.28
N TYR A 1064 17.68 -8.16 40.29
CA TYR A 1064 17.22 -7.43 39.11
C TYR A 1064 17.47 -8.27 37.87
N LEU A 1065 16.40 -8.68 37.20
CA LEU A 1065 16.45 -9.53 36.02
C LEU A 1065 16.34 -8.67 34.75
N ILE A 1066 17.37 -8.71 33.91
CA ILE A 1066 17.36 -8.09 32.58
C ILE A 1066 17.01 -9.15 31.55
N ILE A 1067 15.91 -8.96 30.82
CA ILE A 1067 15.50 -9.82 29.73
C ILE A 1067 15.67 -9.08 28.40
N HIS A 1068 16.48 -9.65 27.51
CA HIS A 1068 16.65 -9.22 26.14
C HIS A 1068 15.81 -10.10 25.21
N LEU A 1069 14.93 -9.48 24.42
CA LEU A 1069 14.16 -10.16 23.39
C LEU A 1069 14.95 -10.12 22.08
N LYS A 1070 15.49 -11.27 21.64
CA LYS A 1070 16.30 -11.39 20.40
C LYS A 1070 15.47 -11.11 19.15
N ARG A 1071 15.29 -9.83 18.83
CA ARG A 1071 14.52 -9.37 17.67
C ARG A 1071 15.33 -9.37 16.38
N PHE A 1072 16.65 -9.24 16.45
CA PHE A 1072 17.49 -9.18 15.27
C PHE A 1072 18.15 -10.53 15.00
N GLU A 1073 18.05 -10.99 13.76
CA GLU A 1073 18.74 -12.21 13.30
C GLU A 1073 19.29 -12.02 11.89
N PHE A 1074 20.49 -12.54 11.66
CA PHE A 1074 21.13 -12.49 10.36
C PHE A 1074 20.61 -13.62 9.47
N LEU A 1075 19.81 -13.27 8.46
CA LEU A 1075 19.24 -14.22 7.51
C LEU A 1075 20.30 -14.58 6.46
N ARG A 1076 21.05 -15.68 6.70
CA ARG A 1076 22.18 -16.13 5.87
C ARG A 1076 21.84 -16.25 4.38
N GLU A 1077 20.64 -16.75 4.05
CA GLU A 1077 20.19 -16.93 2.66
C GLU A 1077 19.95 -15.61 1.91
N GLN A 1078 19.60 -14.55 2.64
CA GLN A 1078 19.29 -13.23 2.07
C GLN A 1078 20.44 -12.22 2.23
N GLY A 1079 21.50 -12.59 2.93
CA GLY A 1079 22.66 -11.73 3.20
C GLY A 1079 22.31 -10.43 3.94
N ARG A 1080 21.23 -10.40 4.72
CA ARG A 1080 20.75 -9.19 5.42
C ARG A 1080 20.28 -9.47 6.84
N MET A 1081 20.30 -8.44 7.68
CA MET A 1081 19.73 -8.47 9.03
C MET A 1081 18.20 -8.34 8.97
N GLY A 1082 17.49 -9.28 9.57
CA GLY A 1082 16.03 -9.25 9.75
C GLY A 1082 15.65 -8.79 11.16
N LYS A 1083 14.51 -8.08 11.29
CA LYS A 1083 13.92 -7.73 12.60
C LYS A 1083 12.57 -8.44 12.78
N CYS A 1084 12.43 -9.21 13.85
CA CYS A 1084 11.19 -9.82 14.29
C CYS A 1084 10.25 -8.76 14.88
N LYS A 1085 9.11 -8.55 14.21
CA LYS A 1085 8.05 -7.61 14.60
C LYS A 1085 6.97 -8.26 15.48
N ARG A 1086 7.14 -9.53 15.86
CA ARG A 1086 6.16 -10.27 16.67
C ARG A 1086 6.02 -9.60 18.04
N THR A 1087 4.78 -9.34 18.44
CA THR A 1087 4.50 -8.81 19.78
C THR A 1087 4.81 -9.89 20.80
N VAL A 1088 5.52 -9.52 21.86
CA VAL A 1088 5.75 -10.41 23.01
C VAL A 1088 4.91 -9.86 24.16
N ASN A 1089 3.95 -10.65 24.62
CA ASN A 1089 3.13 -10.31 25.77
C ASN A 1089 3.92 -10.67 27.03
N PHE A 1090 4.16 -9.66 27.87
CA PHE A 1090 4.80 -9.82 29.17
C PHE A 1090 3.99 -9.11 30.26
N PRO A 1091 3.99 -9.64 31.49
CA PRO A 1091 3.33 -9.03 32.64
C PRO A 1091 4.15 -7.85 33.19
N LEU A 1092 3.50 -6.71 33.45
CA LEU A 1092 4.16 -5.56 34.09
C LEU A 1092 4.24 -5.73 35.63
N LYS A 1093 3.31 -6.50 36.21
CA LYS A 1093 3.25 -6.82 37.64
C LYS A 1093 3.10 -8.33 37.83
N HIS A 1094 3.61 -8.84 38.95
CA HIS A 1094 3.47 -10.24 39.37
C HIS A 1094 3.92 -11.27 38.33
N PHE A 1095 5.09 -11.05 37.72
CA PHE A 1095 5.73 -12.07 36.91
C PHE A 1095 6.24 -13.20 37.81
N ASP A 1096 5.77 -14.43 37.61
CA ASP A 1096 6.22 -15.61 38.33
C ASP A 1096 7.12 -16.49 37.45
N PRO A 1097 8.44 -16.46 37.65
CA PRO A 1097 9.36 -17.30 36.90
C PRO A 1097 9.53 -18.71 37.49
N ALA A 1098 8.90 -19.05 38.63
CA ALA A 1098 9.09 -20.33 39.31
C ALA A 1098 8.96 -21.58 38.43
N PRO A 1099 8.03 -21.65 37.44
CA PRO A 1099 7.92 -22.81 36.55
C PRO A 1099 9.16 -23.07 35.68
N PHE A 1100 10.03 -22.07 35.50
CA PHE A 1100 11.16 -22.09 34.58
C PHE A 1100 12.52 -22.12 35.29
N VAL A 1101 12.53 -22.24 36.62
CA VAL A 1101 13.73 -22.24 37.46
C VAL A 1101 13.85 -23.59 38.16
N ASP A 1102 15.02 -24.21 38.07
CA ASP A 1102 15.29 -25.53 38.67
C ASP A 1102 15.15 -25.50 40.20
N LYS A 1103 15.51 -24.38 40.83
CA LYS A 1103 15.36 -24.13 42.27
C LYS A 1103 14.57 -22.84 42.51
N PRO A 1104 13.22 -22.92 42.57
CA PRO A 1104 12.39 -21.74 42.73
C PRO A 1104 12.48 -21.21 44.16
N ASP A 1105 12.73 -19.91 44.31
CA ASP A 1105 12.82 -19.24 45.61
C ASP A 1105 11.47 -18.64 46.07
N GLY A 1106 10.38 -18.89 45.34
CA GLY A 1106 9.03 -18.38 45.64
C GLY A 1106 8.82 -16.88 45.39
N ASN A 1107 9.79 -16.21 44.75
CA ASN A 1107 9.77 -14.77 44.52
C ASN A 1107 9.09 -14.40 43.21
N THR A 1108 8.33 -13.31 43.23
CA THR A 1108 7.70 -12.71 42.05
C THR A 1108 8.51 -11.50 41.59
N TYR A 1109 8.31 -11.08 40.34
CA TYR A 1109 8.99 -9.94 39.75
C TYR A 1109 8.00 -8.87 39.24
N GLU A 1110 8.42 -7.61 39.28
CA GLU A 1110 7.70 -6.49 38.69
C GLU A 1110 8.57 -5.75 37.69
N CYS A 1111 8.00 -5.36 36.55
CA CYS A 1111 8.71 -4.61 35.54
C CYS A 1111 8.87 -3.15 36.01
N ILE A 1112 10.11 -2.69 36.09
CA ILE A 1112 10.45 -1.32 36.54
C ILE A 1112 10.83 -0.40 35.38
N ALA A 1113 11.33 -0.97 34.28
CA ALA A 1113 11.68 -0.25 33.08
C ALA A 1113 11.74 -1.18 31.86
N LEU A 1114 11.60 -0.61 30.67
CA LEU A 1114 11.81 -1.31 29.41
C LEU A 1114 12.30 -0.35 28.33
N ALA A 1115 13.19 -0.84 27.47
CA ALA A 1115 13.65 -0.12 26.30
C ALA A 1115 12.92 -0.64 25.06
N ASN A 1116 12.33 0.26 24.28
CA ASN A 1116 11.66 -0.04 23.02
C ASN A 1116 12.54 0.34 21.85
N HIS A 1117 12.40 -0.39 20.74
CA HIS A 1117 13.11 -0.12 19.49
C HIS A 1117 12.16 -0.06 18.29
N TYR A 1118 12.23 1.02 17.50
CA TYR A 1118 11.46 1.23 16.27
C TYR A 1118 12.40 1.32 15.06
N GLY A 1119 11.98 0.84 13.90
CA GLY A 1119 12.84 0.83 12.69
C GLY A 1119 13.83 -0.34 12.61
N GLN A 1120 14.80 -0.22 11.70
CA GLN A 1120 15.89 -1.18 11.47
C GLN A 1120 17.10 -0.86 12.36
N LEU A 1121 18.02 -1.81 12.57
CA LEU A 1121 19.18 -1.58 13.45
C LEU A 1121 20.09 -0.42 12.99
N SER A 1122 20.17 -0.16 11.68
CA SER A 1122 21.04 0.88 11.10
C SER A 1122 20.47 2.30 11.12
N CYS A 1123 19.15 2.47 11.34
CA CYS A 1123 18.46 3.76 11.25
C CYS A 1123 17.19 3.84 12.11
N GLY A 1124 17.13 3.04 13.16
CA GLY A 1124 16.03 2.93 14.10
C GLY A 1124 16.04 3.99 15.21
N HIS A 1125 15.23 3.78 16.23
CA HIS A 1125 15.11 4.69 17.37
C HIS A 1125 14.78 3.93 18.64
N PHE A 1126 15.51 4.25 19.71
CA PHE A 1126 15.25 3.70 21.03
C PHE A 1126 14.56 4.72 21.92
N ILE A 1127 13.58 4.27 22.69
CA ILE A 1127 12.92 5.03 23.76
C ILE A 1127 12.84 4.16 25.01
N ALA A 1128 12.67 4.75 26.18
CA ALA A 1128 12.47 4.00 27.42
C ALA A 1128 11.09 4.29 28.03
N TYR A 1129 10.51 3.26 28.63
CA TYR A 1129 9.43 3.41 29.61
C TYR A 1129 10.00 3.04 30.97
N ALA A 1130 9.69 3.82 31.99
CA ALA A 1130 10.24 3.64 33.32
C ALA A 1130 9.23 4.00 34.40
N LYS A 1131 9.23 3.23 35.50
CA LYS A 1131 8.38 3.49 36.66
C LYS A 1131 8.99 4.61 37.51
N SER A 1132 8.16 5.57 37.91
CA SER A 1132 8.47 6.62 38.87
C SER A 1132 8.40 6.09 40.30
N ASN A 1133 8.97 6.82 41.26
CA ASN A 1133 8.88 6.51 42.70
C ASN A 1133 7.43 6.52 43.24
N GLU A 1134 6.50 7.16 42.51
CA GLU A 1134 5.06 7.21 42.80
C GLU A 1134 4.25 6.10 42.08
N ASP A 1135 4.90 5.06 41.58
CA ASP A 1135 4.29 3.92 40.88
C ASP A 1135 3.64 4.23 39.52
N LYS A 1136 3.92 5.42 38.96
CA LYS A 1136 3.42 5.89 37.66
C LYS A 1136 4.44 5.64 36.54
N TRP A 1137 3.98 5.33 35.32
CA TRP A 1137 4.87 5.12 34.17
C TRP A 1137 5.24 6.44 33.50
N LEU A 1138 6.52 6.56 33.13
CA LEU A 1138 7.08 7.67 32.37
C LEU A 1138 7.56 7.15 31.02
N LEU A 1139 7.12 7.79 29.94
CA LEU A 1139 7.66 7.67 28.61
C LEU A 1139 8.83 8.65 28.46
N LEU A 1140 10.02 8.12 28.23
CA LEU A 1140 11.30 8.83 28.11
C LEU A 1140 11.81 8.69 26.67
N ASN A 1141 11.54 9.71 25.85
CA ASN A 1141 11.94 9.76 24.45
C ASN A 1141 12.97 10.88 24.26
N ASP A 1142 14.25 10.54 24.42
CA ASP A 1142 15.35 11.50 24.46
C ASP A 1142 15.03 12.66 25.42
N CYS A 1143 14.85 13.88 24.90
CA CYS A 1143 14.61 15.07 25.69
C CYS A 1143 13.16 15.19 26.21
N SER A 1144 12.24 14.36 25.72
CA SER A 1144 10.83 14.42 26.07
C SER A 1144 10.50 13.42 27.18
N VAL A 1145 9.79 13.89 28.20
CA VAL A 1145 9.29 13.06 29.32
C VAL A 1145 7.78 13.27 29.42
N ARG A 1146 7.01 12.19 29.33
CA ARG A 1146 5.54 12.20 29.48
C ARG A 1146 5.10 11.17 30.51
N GLU A 1147 4.16 11.51 31.38
CA GLU A 1147 3.48 10.51 32.21
C GLU A 1147 2.50 9.73 31.32
N VAL A 1148 2.46 8.41 31.47
CA VAL A 1148 1.62 7.50 30.69
C VAL A 1148 0.90 6.50 31.60
N SER A 1149 -0.28 6.05 31.19
CA SER A 1149 -0.95 4.95 31.89
C SER A 1149 -0.29 3.60 31.60
N GLU A 1150 -0.61 2.58 32.39
CA GLU A 1150 -0.11 1.22 32.18
C GLU A 1150 -0.61 0.63 30.84
N GLU A 1151 -1.80 1.02 30.37
CA GLU A 1151 -2.33 0.57 29.06
C GLU A 1151 -1.63 1.26 27.87
N GLU A 1152 -1.08 2.46 28.08
CA GLU A 1152 -0.36 3.22 27.05
C GLU A 1152 1.09 2.73 26.84
N VAL A 1153 1.59 1.83 27.70
CA VAL A 1153 2.94 1.26 27.57
C VAL A 1153 2.98 0.32 26.36
N ASP A 1154 3.75 0.71 25.33
CA ASP A 1154 3.87 -0.08 24.11
C ASP A 1154 4.68 -1.37 24.34
N LYS A 1155 3.99 -2.51 24.31
CA LYS A 1155 4.59 -3.85 24.41
C LYS A 1155 5.14 -4.39 23.08
N GLN A 1156 4.68 -3.86 21.94
CA GLN A 1156 5.13 -4.32 20.62
C GLN A 1156 6.57 -3.89 20.35
N GLY A 1157 6.92 -2.67 20.73
CA GLY A 1157 8.27 -2.12 20.60
C GLY A 1157 9.31 -2.71 21.56
N ALA A 1158 8.90 -3.46 22.59
CA ALA A 1158 9.74 -3.92 23.68
C ALA A 1158 10.96 -4.73 23.23
N TYR A 1159 12.14 -4.31 23.65
CA TYR A 1159 13.43 -4.88 23.27
C TYR A 1159 14.22 -5.38 24.48
N LEU A 1160 14.35 -4.54 25.52
CA LEU A 1160 14.91 -4.91 26.82
C LEU A 1160 13.85 -4.71 27.91
N LEU A 1161 13.73 -5.66 28.84
CA LEU A 1161 12.85 -5.58 30.00
C LEU A 1161 13.69 -5.65 31.28
N PHE A 1162 13.42 -4.77 32.23
CA PHE A 1162 14.06 -4.74 33.54
C PHE A 1162 13.02 -5.10 34.60
N TYR A 1163 13.27 -6.19 35.31
CA TYR A 1163 12.40 -6.70 36.37
C TYR A 1163 13.09 -6.63 37.72
N GLU A 1164 12.36 -6.20 38.75
CA GLU A 1164 12.79 -6.21 40.15
C GLU A 1164 12.09 -7.34 40.91
N ARG A 1165 12.87 -8.12 41.67
CA ARG A 1165 12.35 -9.16 42.55
C ARG A 1165 11.61 -8.55 43.74
N LYS A 1166 10.36 -8.97 43.96
CA LYS A 1166 9.59 -8.69 45.16
C LYS A 1166 9.72 -9.89 46.09
N ASP A 1167 10.60 -9.74 47.07
CA ASP A 1167 10.74 -10.73 48.14
C ASP A 1167 9.43 -10.79 48.93
N VAL A 1168 8.88 -12.00 49.11
CA VAL A 1168 7.71 -12.22 49.97
C VAL A 1168 8.14 -11.93 51.41
N LYS A 1169 7.58 -10.88 52.02
CA LYS A 1169 7.80 -10.56 53.44
C LYS A 1169 7.27 -11.63 54.37
#